data_AF-A0A179B3F0-F1
#
_entry.id   AF-A0A179B3F0-F1
#
_cell.length_a   1.000
_cell.length_b   1.000
_cell.length_c   1.000
_cell.angle_alpha   90.00
_cell.angle_beta   90.00
_cell.angle_gamma   90.00
#
_symmetry.space_group_name_H-M   'P 1'
#
loop_
_entity.id
_entity.type
_entity.pdbx_description
1 polymer ?
#
loop_
_entity_poly.entity_id
_entity_poly.type
_entity_poly.pdbx_seq_one_letter_code
_entity_poly.pdbx_strand_id
1 'polypeptide(L)'
;MLQASLEKLNDAGLIRDVFGFDLEVDSAESSLKESEMQEMKIGVEYGDVLIDGISGSHKVVLSLLGNADAEGLSWCVLIATSKHKVREISREDAGIGAFYWLRSVGRIKECLDIAPSINIELSEDELKEMRSIEESLDRLQKLEDGISENDLGRVALVDMVRADVGAGIPVRAWIQKHYENLLRDEDPKASSVFWLKEGHVEEGSPYSIQAGDAVKNAERRCEMMGSKAYRADKWLAGQTDGRTRISLLNKAGKDATHEAREPSSEDIQAVFNSELREIVPSWMKRPDKGSVLVVFAQGNKNRPPTVVQKILGREASREIVTAFPRATLRDKPSIPIDFMILHSSNCQSCVAAKECRDSVPQNMWNRWQRNSLPTLKMYEDTSDTEETASKHAASLSTAAGAASDRSADEVFDQVEQIVRENLERVKPAVVILGATGQKEAVFGALRAAKSWCAMQAAPLFLVSFVDEESSGNRSSWPDRKENQRQQEQPRASQHEIQLHRFAMGRESEKALLETASSCLDNFELLSAMRVLAAGDADMRSLSEDCECLRNGYLRAYNAKNTEKDLHIETILGVLEMVKELWSSQSLGADTRVRLAVMVGEMLKHSPVSKKKVDAILNRPLLGSQSQRFGKRASHKCLSSLDELTSLEINGLQCLFQLVRNRVAFAHGEFTADGAVKALMKERRLALDFDDYKGLLEKMIESIKIRLKGLDPVSESQDETTDESSETGLDSWKSTYQKTRRKIRNKLSALSSPSKR
;
A
#
# COMPACT_ATOMS: atom_id res chain seq x y z
N MET A 1 -17.00 -14.77 26.92
CA MET A 1 -16.97 -14.10 25.60
C MET A 1 -16.80 -15.13 24.48
N LEU A 2 -15.79 -16.01 24.53
CA LEU A 2 -15.61 -17.11 23.57
C LEU A 2 -16.79 -18.10 23.53
N GLN A 3 -17.34 -18.46 24.69
CA GLN A 3 -18.53 -19.34 24.78
C GLN A 3 -19.79 -18.69 24.20
N ALA A 4 -19.92 -17.37 24.30
CA ALA A 4 -21.00 -16.62 23.66
C ALA A 4 -20.79 -16.47 22.14
N SER A 5 -19.54 -16.49 21.65
CA SER A 5 -19.23 -16.51 20.21
C SER A 5 -19.38 -17.91 19.60
N LEU A 6 -19.08 -18.96 20.37
CA LEU A 6 -19.31 -20.37 19.99
C LEU A 6 -20.80 -20.73 20.05
N GLU A 7 -21.55 -20.24 21.04
CA GLU A 7 -23.02 -20.34 21.07
C GLU A 7 -23.67 -19.57 19.91
N LYS A 8 -23.08 -18.44 19.48
CA LYS A 8 -23.49 -17.73 18.26
C LYS A 8 -23.19 -18.49 16.95
N LEU A 9 -22.15 -19.34 16.94
CA LEU A 9 -21.80 -20.18 15.77
C LEU A 9 -22.59 -21.50 15.72
N ASN A 10 -23.14 -21.95 16.86
CA ASN A 10 -23.99 -23.14 16.95
C ASN A 10 -25.49 -22.85 16.78
N ASP A 11 -25.88 -21.57 16.70
CA ASP A 11 -27.28 -21.18 16.53
C ASP A 11 -27.59 -21.06 15.03
N ALA A 12 -28.37 -22.02 14.50
CA ALA A 12 -28.71 -22.12 13.07
C ALA A 12 -29.33 -20.83 12.50
N GLY A 13 -29.96 -20.01 13.34
CA GLY A 13 -30.47 -18.69 12.96
C GLY A 13 -29.38 -17.64 12.70
N LEU A 14 -28.31 -17.63 13.50
CA LEU A 14 -27.18 -16.70 13.33
C LEU A 14 -26.26 -17.12 12.17
N ILE A 15 -26.15 -18.41 11.89
CA ILE A 15 -25.43 -18.91 10.71
C ILE A 15 -26.09 -18.39 9.42
N ARG A 16 -27.42 -18.34 9.37
CA ARG A 16 -28.14 -17.76 8.23
C ARG A 16 -27.93 -16.24 8.11
N ASP A 17 -27.84 -15.53 9.24
CA ASP A 17 -27.59 -14.08 9.26
C ASP A 17 -26.14 -13.71 8.94
N VAL A 18 -25.16 -14.58 9.26
CA VAL A 18 -23.72 -14.37 9.00
C VAL A 18 -23.30 -14.89 7.63
N PHE A 19 -23.88 -15.99 7.14
CA PHE A 19 -23.46 -16.68 5.93
C PHE A 19 -24.47 -16.60 4.77
N GLY A 20 -25.71 -16.14 4.99
CA GLY A 20 -26.71 -15.89 3.95
C GLY A 20 -27.41 -17.13 3.38
N PHE A 21 -27.15 -18.33 3.92
CA PHE A 21 -27.80 -19.59 3.56
C PHE A 21 -27.89 -20.53 4.77
N ASP A 22 -28.85 -21.47 4.76
CA ASP A 22 -29.01 -22.48 5.82
C ASP A 22 -27.83 -23.48 5.78
N LEU A 23 -27.11 -23.62 6.89
CA LEU A 23 -25.99 -24.56 7.06
C LEU A 23 -26.44 -25.66 8.04
N GLU A 24 -26.76 -26.86 7.53
CA GLU A 24 -26.85 -28.04 8.39
C GLU A 24 -25.44 -28.49 8.74
N VAL A 25 -25.01 -28.19 9.96
CA VAL A 25 -23.86 -28.87 10.57
C VAL A 25 -24.37 -30.22 11.06
N ASP A 26 -24.37 -31.22 10.17
CA ASP A 26 -24.47 -32.60 10.63
C ASP A 26 -23.26 -32.88 11.52
N SER A 27 -23.54 -33.16 12.80
CA SER A 27 -22.55 -33.69 13.72
C SER A 27 -21.83 -34.84 13.03
N ALA A 28 -20.51 -34.71 12.89
CA ALA A 28 -19.66 -35.70 12.28
C ALA A 28 -19.91 -37.09 12.89
N GLU A 29 -20.44 -38.03 12.10
CA GLU A 29 -20.07 -39.43 12.31
C GLU A 29 -18.59 -39.55 11.91
N SER A 30 -17.76 -39.30 12.91
CA SER A 30 -16.31 -39.37 12.88
C SER A 30 -15.86 -40.76 12.44
N SER A 31 -15.15 -40.84 11.32
CA SER A 31 -14.35 -42.02 10.98
C SER A 31 -12.98 -42.05 11.70
N LEU A 32 -12.67 -41.03 12.51
CA LEU A 32 -11.54 -41.02 13.44
C LEU A 32 -12.03 -41.31 14.85
N LYS A 33 -11.41 -42.27 15.53
CA LYS A 33 -11.80 -42.59 16.91
C LYS A 33 -11.32 -41.49 17.84
N GLU A 34 -12.12 -41.18 18.85
CA GLU A 34 -11.82 -40.21 19.92
C GLU A 34 -10.43 -40.46 20.58
N SER A 35 -9.97 -41.71 20.58
CA SER A 35 -8.64 -42.12 21.03
C SER A 35 -7.48 -41.63 20.14
N GLU A 36 -7.68 -41.53 18.82
CA GLU A 36 -6.67 -41.05 17.86
C GLU A 36 -6.54 -39.52 17.92
N MET A 37 -7.64 -38.82 18.23
CA MET A 37 -7.62 -37.38 18.53
C MET A 37 -6.86 -37.07 19.83
N GLN A 38 -6.95 -37.94 20.83
CA GLN A 38 -6.22 -37.81 22.09
C GLN A 38 -4.71 -38.09 21.96
N GLU A 39 -4.29 -39.04 21.11
CA GLU A 39 -2.86 -39.30 20.83
C GLU A 39 -2.19 -38.14 20.08
N MET A 40 -2.92 -37.39 19.25
CA MET A 40 -2.41 -36.23 18.50
C MET A 40 -2.21 -34.96 19.34
N LYS A 41 -2.38 -35.01 20.67
CA LYS A 41 -2.39 -33.81 21.55
C LYS A 41 -3.32 -32.71 21.02
N ILE A 42 -4.48 -33.07 20.47
CA ILE A 42 -5.51 -32.10 20.09
C ILE A 42 -6.23 -31.68 21.37
N GLY A 43 -5.57 -30.85 22.16
CA GLY A 43 -6.15 -30.11 23.27
C GLY A 43 -6.60 -28.75 22.75
N VAL A 44 -7.85 -28.36 23.04
CA VAL A 44 -8.29 -26.97 22.91
C VAL A 44 -7.59 -26.18 24.02
N GLU A 45 -6.33 -25.82 23.80
CA GLU A 45 -5.70 -24.74 24.55
C GLU A 45 -6.25 -23.42 23.96
N TYR A 46 -7.08 -22.75 24.76
CA TYR A 46 -7.57 -21.38 24.60
C TYR A 46 -7.32 -20.67 23.25
N GLY A 47 -8.26 -20.79 22.30
CA GLY A 47 -8.40 -19.84 21.19
C GLY A 47 -8.05 -20.33 19.78
N ASP A 48 -7.75 -21.62 19.60
CA ASP A 48 -7.43 -22.21 18.29
C ASP A 48 -8.66 -22.85 17.61
N VAL A 49 -8.88 -22.53 16.32
CA VAL A 49 -9.97 -23.05 15.46
C VAL A 49 -9.47 -24.28 14.70
N LEU A 50 -9.97 -25.46 15.07
CA LEU A 50 -9.71 -26.70 14.34
C LEU A 50 -10.75 -26.89 13.24
N ILE A 51 -10.32 -27.00 11.98
CA ILE A 51 -11.20 -27.22 10.84
C ILE A 51 -10.96 -28.62 10.29
N ASP A 52 -12.01 -29.44 10.28
CA ASP A 52 -11.98 -30.75 9.64
C ASP A 52 -12.02 -30.57 8.10
N GLY A 53 -10.92 -30.90 7.43
CA GLY A 53 -10.82 -30.94 5.97
C GLY A 53 -11.25 -32.28 5.36
N ILE A 54 -11.49 -33.30 6.18
CA ILE A 54 -11.85 -34.68 5.79
C ILE A 54 -13.30 -34.71 5.33
N SER A 55 -14.21 -34.27 6.19
CA SER A 55 -15.64 -34.20 5.92
C SER A 55 -16.03 -32.93 5.16
N GLY A 56 -17.23 -32.93 4.57
CA GLY A 56 -17.83 -31.73 3.99
C GLY A 56 -17.26 -31.26 2.63
N SER A 57 -17.86 -30.20 2.09
CA SER A 57 -17.44 -29.57 0.84
C SER A 57 -16.20 -28.70 1.06
N HIS A 58 -15.15 -28.85 0.24
CA HIS A 58 -13.95 -27.99 0.34
C HIS A 58 -14.27 -26.50 0.14
N LYS A 59 -15.37 -26.18 -0.55
CA LYS A 59 -15.86 -24.79 -0.64
C LYS A 59 -16.24 -24.24 0.73
N VAL A 60 -16.98 -25.01 1.53
CA VAL A 60 -17.40 -24.61 2.88
C VAL A 60 -16.19 -24.53 3.80
N VAL A 61 -15.31 -25.54 3.76
CA VAL A 61 -14.07 -25.56 4.55
C VAL A 61 -13.20 -24.33 4.27
N LEU A 62 -13.00 -23.97 3.00
CA LEU A 62 -12.20 -22.80 2.62
C LEU A 62 -12.87 -21.47 2.94
N SER A 63 -14.20 -21.37 2.87
CA SER A 63 -14.92 -20.17 3.33
C SER A 63 -14.83 -20.01 4.86
N LEU A 64 -14.99 -21.09 5.64
CA LEU A 64 -14.79 -21.06 7.10
C LEU A 64 -13.36 -20.65 7.46
N LEU A 65 -12.38 -21.23 6.74
CA LEU A 65 -10.97 -20.88 6.87
C LEU A 65 -10.71 -19.39 6.61
N GLY A 66 -11.22 -18.87 5.49
CA GLY A 66 -11.06 -17.47 5.12
C GLY A 66 -11.69 -16.50 6.13
N ASN A 67 -12.81 -16.88 6.75
CA ASN A 67 -13.45 -16.08 7.80
C ASN A 67 -12.70 -16.16 9.14
N ALA A 68 -12.30 -17.35 9.58
CA ALA A 68 -11.50 -17.51 10.79
C ALA A 68 -10.19 -16.70 10.70
N ASP A 69 -9.56 -16.73 9.52
CA ASP A 69 -8.37 -15.94 9.26
C ASP A 69 -8.65 -14.42 9.25
N ALA A 70 -9.77 -14.01 8.64
CA ALA A 70 -10.17 -12.60 8.61
C ALA A 70 -10.38 -12.02 10.01
N GLU A 71 -10.89 -12.82 10.95
CA GLU A 71 -11.10 -12.47 12.35
C GLU A 71 -9.82 -12.56 13.21
N GLY A 72 -8.67 -12.93 12.63
CA GLY A 72 -7.40 -13.05 13.36
C GLY A 72 -7.37 -14.25 14.33
N LEU A 73 -8.26 -15.23 14.15
CA LEU A 73 -8.28 -16.44 14.96
C LEU A 73 -7.15 -17.36 14.50
N SER A 74 -6.43 -17.95 15.46
CA SER A 74 -5.55 -19.07 15.18
C SER A 74 -6.39 -20.20 14.57
N TRP A 75 -5.92 -20.82 13.49
CA TRP A 75 -6.62 -21.95 12.90
C TRP A 75 -5.65 -23.03 12.41
N CYS A 76 -6.13 -24.27 12.36
CA CYS A 76 -5.46 -25.37 11.69
C CYS A 76 -6.48 -26.24 10.96
N VAL A 77 -6.10 -26.70 9.77
CA VAL A 77 -6.89 -27.61 8.94
C VAL A 77 -6.24 -28.98 8.99
N LEU A 78 -7.00 -29.99 9.41
CA LEU A 78 -6.58 -31.39 9.38
C LEU A 78 -7.13 -32.09 8.15
N ILE A 79 -6.26 -32.79 7.43
CA ILE A 79 -6.60 -33.46 6.17
C ILE A 79 -6.12 -34.90 6.26
N ALA A 80 -7.07 -35.84 6.26
CA ALA A 80 -6.76 -37.25 6.07
C ALA A 80 -6.46 -37.50 4.60
N THR A 81 -5.24 -37.96 4.33
CA THR A 81 -4.76 -38.26 2.97
C THR A 81 -4.63 -39.77 2.73
N SER A 82 -4.66 -40.57 3.80
CA SER A 82 -4.81 -42.02 3.77
C SER A 82 -5.31 -42.53 5.12
N LYS A 83 -5.62 -43.83 5.23
CA LYS A 83 -6.12 -44.46 6.48
C LYS A 83 -5.23 -44.26 7.71
N HIS A 84 -3.96 -43.86 7.53
CA HIS A 84 -2.98 -43.72 8.61
C HIS A 84 -2.21 -42.39 8.57
N LYS A 85 -2.60 -41.44 7.71
CA LYS A 85 -1.86 -40.19 7.56
C LYS A 85 -2.77 -38.97 7.54
N VAL A 86 -2.61 -38.15 8.57
CA VAL A 86 -3.23 -36.83 8.70
C VAL A 86 -2.16 -35.77 8.45
N ARG A 87 -2.51 -34.78 7.63
CA ARG A 87 -1.68 -33.61 7.36
C ARG A 87 -2.31 -32.38 8.00
N GLU A 88 -1.46 -31.48 8.45
CA GLU A 88 -1.88 -30.22 9.05
C GLU A 88 -1.46 -29.04 8.16
N ILE A 89 -2.37 -28.08 8.00
CA ILE A 89 -2.07 -26.74 7.52
C ILE A 89 -2.51 -25.78 8.62
N SER A 90 -1.57 -25.21 9.36
CA SER A 90 -1.85 -24.21 10.41
C SER A 90 -1.92 -22.81 9.81
N ARG A 91 -2.37 -21.80 10.59
CA ARG A 91 -2.32 -20.36 10.28
C ARG A 91 -0.93 -19.75 10.46
N GLU A 92 -0.24 -20.16 11.50
CA GLU A 92 0.97 -19.46 11.92
C GLU A 92 2.17 -19.79 11.03
N ASP A 93 3.06 -18.81 10.87
CA ASP A 93 4.27 -18.89 10.05
C ASP A 93 5.53 -18.46 10.83
N ALA A 94 5.43 -18.42 12.17
CA ALA A 94 6.47 -17.95 13.08
C ALA A 94 6.92 -16.49 12.83
N GLY A 95 6.13 -15.67 12.12
CA GLY A 95 6.49 -14.28 11.78
C GLY A 95 7.34 -14.14 10.52
N ILE A 96 7.62 -15.25 9.81
CA ILE A 96 8.41 -15.26 8.57
C ILE A 96 7.79 -14.34 7.52
N GLY A 97 6.46 -14.36 7.37
CA GLY A 97 5.74 -13.52 6.42
C GLY A 97 5.96 -12.03 6.65
N ALA A 98 5.91 -11.55 7.90
CA ALA A 98 6.19 -10.15 8.22
C ALA A 98 7.62 -9.75 7.85
N PHE A 99 8.60 -10.60 8.15
CA PHE A 99 10.00 -10.32 7.82
C PHE A 99 10.20 -10.11 6.32
N TYR A 100 9.82 -11.08 5.49
CA TYR A 100 10.02 -10.97 4.05
C TYR A 100 9.18 -9.84 3.45
N TRP A 101 8.00 -9.56 4.03
CA TRP A 101 7.18 -8.46 3.57
C TRP A 101 7.81 -7.11 3.84
N LEU A 102 8.21 -6.83 5.08
CA LEU A 102 8.90 -5.58 5.46
C LEU A 102 10.17 -5.38 4.64
N ARG A 103 10.96 -6.45 4.47
CA ARG A 103 12.12 -6.46 3.57
C ARG A 103 11.74 -6.05 2.15
N SER A 104 10.73 -6.68 1.57
CA SER A 104 10.34 -6.45 0.18
C SER A 104 9.89 -5.02 -0.12
N VAL A 105 9.30 -4.34 0.87
CA VAL A 105 8.82 -2.95 0.78
C VAL A 105 9.84 -1.91 1.28
N GLY A 106 11.07 -2.34 1.58
CA GLY A 106 12.15 -1.45 2.00
C GLY A 106 12.02 -0.92 3.43
N ARG A 107 11.27 -1.59 4.31
CA ARG A 107 11.21 -1.32 5.77
C ARG A 107 12.34 -2.04 6.49
N ILE A 108 13.58 -1.63 6.18
CA ILE A 108 14.78 -2.40 6.55
C ILE A 108 15.04 -2.39 8.05
N LYS A 109 14.83 -1.25 8.72
CA LYS A 109 15.00 -1.14 10.17
C LYS A 109 14.01 -2.04 10.91
N GLU A 110 12.73 -1.90 10.60
CA GLU A 110 11.67 -2.72 11.20
C GLU A 110 11.88 -4.22 10.91
N CYS A 111 12.40 -4.56 9.73
CA CYS A 111 12.76 -5.92 9.35
C CYS A 111 13.95 -6.47 10.16
N LEU A 112 15.01 -5.69 10.36
CA LEU A 112 16.19 -6.08 11.14
C LEU A 112 15.88 -6.19 12.63
N ASP A 113 14.97 -5.37 13.16
CA ASP A 113 14.54 -5.42 14.56
C ASP A 113 13.83 -6.76 14.90
N ILE A 114 13.07 -7.33 13.98
CA ILE A 114 12.35 -8.60 14.19
C ILE A 114 13.19 -9.84 13.85
N ALA A 115 14.23 -9.71 13.02
CA ALA A 115 15.05 -10.83 12.56
C ALA A 115 15.59 -11.73 13.70
N PRO A 116 16.09 -11.20 14.84
CA PRO A 116 16.59 -12.03 15.95
C PRO A 116 15.52 -12.94 16.57
N SER A 117 14.24 -12.59 16.43
CA SER A 117 13.14 -13.34 17.04
C SER A 117 12.58 -14.48 16.16
N ILE A 118 12.91 -14.51 14.87
CA ILE A 118 12.25 -15.38 13.86
C ILE A 118 13.20 -16.50 13.36
N ASN A 119 14.44 -16.57 13.85
CA ASN A 119 15.45 -17.58 13.46
C ASN A 119 15.58 -17.76 11.93
N ILE A 120 15.71 -16.64 11.22
CA ILE A 120 15.76 -16.61 9.75
C ILE A 120 17.18 -16.87 9.27
N GLU A 121 17.32 -17.79 8.33
CA GLU A 121 18.57 -18.02 7.61
C GLU A 121 18.74 -16.98 6.49
N LEU A 122 19.58 -15.98 6.74
CA LEU A 122 20.02 -15.01 5.72
C LEU A 122 21.48 -15.31 5.36
N SER A 123 21.83 -15.13 4.09
CA SER A 123 23.25 -15.11 3.72
C SER A 123 23.96 -13.90 4.32
N GLU A 124 25.26 -14.02 4.61
CA GLU A 124 26.09 -12.91 5.10
C GLU A 124 26.05 -11.70 4.16
N ASP A 125 26.02 -11.94 2.84
CA ASP A 125 25.96 -10.89 1.83
C ASP A 125 24.62 -10.14 1.88
N GLU A 126 23.49 -10.85 2.03
CA GLU A 126 22.18 -10.22 2.18
C GLU A 126 22.08 -9.38 3.45
N LEU A 127 22.58 -9.91 4.57
CA LEU A 127 22.57 -9.17 5.85
C LEU A 127 23.43 -7.91 5.77
N LYS A 128 24.60 -8.01 5.15
CA LYS A 128 25.50 -6.87 4.92
C LYS A 128 24.87 -5.81 4.01
N GLU A 129 24.20 -6.23 2.95
CA GLU A 129 23.47 -5.31 2.06
C GLU A 129 22.34 -4.59 2.80
N MET A 130 21.53 -5.31 3.58
CA MET A 130 20.47 -4.74 4.40
C MET A 130 21.01 -3.72 5.41
N ARG A 131 22.05 -4.06 6.18
CA ARG A 131 22.69 -3.13 7.12
C ARG A 131 23.26 -1.90 6.43
N SER A 132 23.82 -2.06 5.23
CA SER A 132 24.32 -0.90 4.47
C SER A 132 23.22 0.06 4.05
N ILE A 133 22.00 -0.44 3.76
CA ILE A 133 20.83 0.40 3.48
C ILE A 133 20.33 1.07 4.77
N GLU A 134 20.26 0.33 5.88
CA GLU A 134 19.90 0.88 7.19
C GLU A 134 20.82 2.04 7.60
N GLU A 135 22.14 1.86 7.46
CA GLU A 135 23.12 2.91 7.75
C GLU A 135 22.92 4.15 6.86
N SER A 136 22.61 3.97 5.58
CA SER A 136 22.30 5.09 4.67
C SER A 136 21.04 5.85 5.11
N LEU A 137 20.01 5.13 5.57
CA LEU A 137 18.78 5.72 6.10
C LEU A 137 19.05 6.48 7.41
N ASP A 138 19.83 5.91 8.32
CA ASP A 138 20.19 6.52 9.61
C ASP A 138 21.03 7.80 9.45
N ARG A 139 22.02 7.81 8.53
CA ARG A 139 22.81 9.02 8.20
C ARG A 139 21.91 10.13 7.69
N LEU A 140 20.95 9.78 6.83
CA LEU A 140 20.00 10.74 6.29
C LEU A 140 19.05 11.25 7.39
N GLN A 141 18.58 10.37 8.27
CA GLN A 141 17.73 10.71 9.41
C GLN A 141 18.38 11.76 10.33
N LYS A 142 19.71 11.78 10.40
CA LYS A 142 20.49 12.76 11.16
C LYS A 142 20.95 13.97 10.35
N LEU A 143 20.77 13.95 9.03
CA LEU A 143 21.34 14.91 8.08
C LEU A 143 22.83 15.15 8.34
N GLU A 144 23.61 14.07 8.44
CA GLU A 144 25.06 14.16 8.68
C GLU A 144 25.78 14.88 7.52
N ASP A 145 26.84 15.62 7.83
CA ASP A 145 27.68 16.24 6.81
C ASP A 145 28.29 15.16 5.90
N GLY A 146 28.22 15.37 4.58
CA GLY A 146 28.84 14.46 3.62
C GLY A 146 27.97 13.30 3.14
N ILE A 147 26.63 13.41 3.20
CA ILE A 147 25.70 12.47 2.54
C ILE A 147 26.20 12.16 1.11
N SER A 148 26.47 10.88 0.87
CA SER A 148 27.00 10.42 -0.41
C SER A 148 25.90 10.30 -1.46
N GLU A 149 26.30 10.23 -2.72
CA GLU A 149 25.38 9.93 -3.81
C GLU A 149 24.70 8.57 -3.62
N ASN A 150 25.44 7.56 -3.16
CA ASN A 150 24.89 6.23 -2.89
C ASN A 150 23.86 6.24 -1.76
N ASP A 151 24.05 7.05 -0.72
CA ASP A 151 23.06 7.20 0.36
C ASP A 151 21.74 7.76 -0.18
N LEU A 152 21.82 8.84 -0.96
CA LEU A 152 20.64 9.44 -1.62
C LEU A 152 19.97 8.47 -2.59
N GLY A 153 20.78 7.70 -3.33
CA GLY A 153 20.28 6.71 -4.28
C GLY A 153 19.52 5.58 -3.58
N ARG A 154 20.04 5.05 -2.48
CA ARG A 154 19.37 4.02 -1.68
C ARG A 154 18.06 4.50 -1.09
N VAL A 155 18.04 5.72 -0.55
CA VAL A 155 16.82 6.33 0.00
C VAL A 155 15.78 6.54 -1.11
N ALA A 156 16.20 7.09 -2.25
CA ALA A 156 15.33 7.29 -3.40
C ALA A 156 14.69 5.96 -3.86
N LEU A 157 15.46 4.87 -3.88
CA LEU A 157 14.95 3.55 -4.24
C LEU A 157 13.97 2.99 -3.21
N VAL A 158 14.33 3.02 -1.92
CA VAL A 158 13.47 2.55 -0.83
C VAL A 158 12.13 3.28 -0.87
N ASP A 159 12.15 4.59 -1.05
CA ASP A 159 10.94 5.40 -1.13
C ASP A 159 10.13 5.12 -2.40
N MET A 160 10.80 4.95 -3.54
CA MET A 160 10.12 4.60 -4.79
C MET A 160 9.50 3.20 -4.75
N VAL A 161 10.03 2.27 -3.96
CA VAL A 161 9.39 0.98 -3.69
C VAL A 161 8.14 1.12 -2.83
N ARG A 162 8.23 1.93 -1.77
CA ARG A 162 7.07 2.27 -0.94
C ARG A 162 6.02 3.03 -1.74
N ALA A 163 6.42 3.77 -2.77
CA ALA A 163 5.57 4.53 -3.68
C ALA A 163 4.55 5.41 -2.94
N ASP A 164 4.95 5.97 -1.78
CA ASP A 164 4.12 6.88 -0.99
C ASP A 164 4.15 8.30 -1.56
N VAL A 165 3.32 9.17 -1.01
CA VAL A 165 3.39 10.61 -1.25
C VAL A 165 4.78 11.12 -0.87
N GLY A 166 5.41 11.86 -1.77
CA GLY A 166 6.75 12.40 -1.54
C GLY A 166 7.90 11.46 -1.94
N ALA A 167 7.63 10.24 -2.41
CA ALA A 167 8.66 9.27 -2.79
C ALA A 167 9.63 9.79 -3.88
N GLY A 168 9.19 10.72 -4.73
CA GLY A 168 10.03 11.35 -5.74
C GLY A 168 10.97 12.45 -5.20
N ILE A 169 10.81 12.90 -3.94
CA ILE A 169 11.58 14.01 -3.39
C ILE A 169 13.09 13.68 -3.34
N PRO A 170 13.53 12.53 -2.78
CA PRO A 170 14.96 12.19 -2.73
C PRO A 170 15.58 11.98 -4.12
N VAL A 171 14.79 11.61 -5.13
CA VAL A 171 15.26 11.46 -6.51
C VAL A 171 15.88 12.78 -7.01
N ARG A 172 15.31 13.94 -6.66
CA ARG A 172 15.88 15.24 -7.07
C ARG A 172 17.22 15.52 -6.40
N ALA A 173 17.32 15.23 -5.11
CA ALA A 173 18.57 15.38 -4.36
C ALA A 173 19.66 14.46 -4.93
N TRP A 174 19.29 13.23 -5.29
CA TRP A 174 20.20 12.31 -5.97
C TRP A 174 20.65 12.84 -7.34
N ILE A 175 19.73 13.31 -8.21
CA ILE A 175 20.09 13.89 -9.51
C ILE A 175 21.10 15.02 -9.35
N GLN A 176 20.86 15.92 -8.39
CA GLN A 176 21.77 17.02 -8.11
C GLN A 176 23.15 16.49 -7.71
N LYS A 177 23.22 15.57 -6.75
CA LYS A 177 24.48 15.04 -6.24
C LYS A 177 25.26 14.28 -7.31
N HIS A 178 24.57 13.47 -8.12
CA HIS A 178 25.17 12.73 -9.23
C HIS A 178 25.76 13.69 -10.27
N TYR A 179 25.01 14.73 -10.65
CA TYR A 179 25.51 15.77 -11.55
C TYR A 179 26.76 16.47 -11.00
N GLU A 180 26.74 16.86 -9.73
CA GLU A 180 27.88 17.51 -9.06
C GLU A 180 29.13 16.62 -9.04
N ASN A 181 28.96 15.33 -8.79
CA ASN A 181 30.05 14.36 -8.81
C ASN A 181 30.61 14.21 -10.23
N LEU A 182 29.75 14.01 -11.24
CA LEU A 182 30.18 13.95 -12.64
C LEU A 182 30.94 15.21 -13.07
N LEU A 183 30.49 16.38 -12.63
CA LEU A 183 31.14 17.65 -12.96
C LEU A 183 32.50 17.78 -12.26
N ARG A 184 32.59 17.40 -10.98
CA ARG A 184 33.84 17.44 -10.22
C ARG A 184 34.88 16.46 -10.76
N ASP A 185 34.44 15.32 -11.28
CA ASP A 185 35.31 14.34 -11.94
C ASP A 185 35.93 14.90 -13.23
N GLU A 186 35.23 15.80 -13.93
CA GLU A 186 35.73 16.46 -15.15
C GLU A 186 36.52 17.75 -14.89
N ASP A 187 36.07 18.55 -13.93
CA ASP A 187 36.73 19.76 -13.48
C ASP A 187 36.73 19.82 -11.94
N PRO A 188 37.82 19.42 -11.27
CA PRO A 188 37.93 19.47 -9.82
C PRO A 188 37.81 20.89 -9.22
N LYS A 189 37.98 21.93 -10.05
CA LYS A 189 37.81 23.34 -9.65
C LYS A 189 36.41 23.86 -9.92
N ALA A 190 35.56 23.09 -10.62
CA ALA A 190 34.15 23.43 -10.76
C ALA A 190 33.53 23.40 -9.37
N SER A 191 33.24 24.59 -8.83
CA SER A 191 32.38 24.72 -7.67
C SER A 191 31.03 24.10 -8.03
N SER A 192 30.49 23.22 -7.18
CA SER A 192 29.13 22.71 -7.33
C SER A 192 28.18 23.89 -7.49
N VAL A 193 27.35 23.78 -8.51
CA VAL A 193 26.63 24.89 -9.11
C VAL A 193 25.29 24.33 -9.57
N PHE A 194 24.26 24.48 -8.74
CA PHE A 194 22.97 24.97 -9.26
C PHE A 194 23.10 26.47 -9.69
N TRP A 195 24.32 26.97 -9.95
CA TRP A 195 24.79 28.33 -9.67
C TRP A 195 25.96 28.98 -10.46
N LEU A 196 26.11 28.79 -11.77
CA LEU A 196 26.73 29.86 -12.55
C LEU A 196 25.63 30.44 -13.42
N LYS A 197 25.05 31.49 -12.82
CA LYS A 197 24.11 32.45 -13.39
C LYS A 197 24.40 32.69 -14.86
N GLU A 198 23.57 32.16 -15.73
CA GLU A 198 23.35 32.78 -17.03
C GLU A 198 21.95 33.38 -17.04
N GLY A 199 21.92 34.71 -17.01
CA GLY A 199 20.70 35.54 -16.95
C GLY A 199 20.75 36.53 -15.80
N HIS A 200 20.34 37.77 -16.05
CA HIS A 200 20.33 38.92 -15.13
C HIS A 200 19.62 38.64 -13.80
N VAL A 201 20.29 37.96 -12.88
CA VAL A 201 19.93 37.87 -11.48
C VAL A 201 21.07 38.54 -10.72
N GLU A 202 20.79 39.71 -10.15
CA GLU A 202 21.72 40.57 -9.40
C GLU A 202 22.75 39.73 -8.59
N GLU A 203 24.04 40.08 -8.69
CA GLU A 203 25.07 39.63 -7.76
C GLU A 203 24.54 39.70 -6.32
N GLY A 204 24.51 38.56 -5.63
CA GLY A 204 23.91 38.45 -4.29
C GLY A 204 22.52 37.84 -4.19
N SER A 205 21.86 37.43 -5.29
CA SER A 205 20.62 36.65 -5.21
C SER A 205 20.89 35.21 -4.71
N PRO A 206 20.30 34.77 -3.58
CA PRO A 206 20.57 33.47 -2.94
C PRO A 206 19.66 32.32 -3.42
N TYR A 207 18.94 32.45 -4.54
CA TYR A 207 18.00 31.44 -5.05
C TYR A 207 18.57 30.44 -6.07
N SER A 208 18.79 29.19 -5.68
CA SER A 208 19.26 28.12 -6.57
C SER A 208 18.45 28.05 -7.85
N ILE A 209 19.11 27.83 -9.00
CA ILE A 209 18.40 27.57 -10.26
C ILE A 209 17.46 26.38 -10.03
N GLN A 210 16.25 26.42 -10.57
CA GLN A 210 15.33 25.27 -10.44
C GLN A 210 15.83 24.12 -11.31
N ALA A 211 15.65 22.87 -10.88
CA ALA A 211 16.09 21.69 -11.64
C ALA A 211 15.65 21.70 -13.12
N GLY A 212 14.44 22.20 -13.43
CA GLY A 212 13.97 22.35 -14.80
C GLY A 212 14.77 23.37 -15.63
N ASP A 213 15.21 24.47 -15.02
CA ASP A 213 16.04 25.47 -15.68
C ASP A 213 17.48 24.97 -15.86
N ALA A 214 17.98 24.17 -14.91
CA ALA A 214 19.27 23.51 -15.04
C ALA A 214 19.31 22.53 -16.23
N VAL A 215 18.25 21.73 -16.42
CA VAL A 215 18.12 20.84 -17.59
C VAL A 215 18.13 21.64 -18.90
N LYS A 216 17.33 22.72 -19.00
CA LYS A 216 17.32 23.58 -20.20
C LYS A 216 18.67 24.23 -20.47
N ASN A 217 19.39 24.63 -19.43
CA ASN A 217 20.72 25.21 -19.58
C ASN A 217 21.74 24.17 -20.03
N ALA A 218 21.66 22.94 -19.54
CA ALA A 218 22.50 21.83 -19.99
C ALA A 218 22.21 21.47 -21.46
N GLU A 219 20.93 21.45 -21.87
CA GLU A 219 20.53 21.27 -23.27
C GLU A 219 21.14 22.36 -24.16
N ARG A 220 20.98 23.65 -23.78
CA ARG A 220 21.58 24.78 -24.51
C ARG A 220 23.10 24.67 -24.60
N ARG A 221 23.78 24.31 -23.51
CA ARG A 221 25.24 24.12 -23.52
C ARG A 221 25.66 22.96 -24.41
N CYS A 222 24.92 21.85 -24.41
CA CYS A 222 25.16 20.73 -25.32
C CYS A 222 24.97 21.13 -26.78
N GLU A 223 23.96 21.93 -27.09
CA GLU A 223 23.73 22.48 -28.44
C GLU A 223 24.87 23.43 -28.87
N MET A 224 25.32 24.32 -27.98
CA MET A 224 26.36 25.30 -28.29
C MET A 224 27.77 24.68 -28.37
N MET A 225 28.10 23.75 -27.48
CA MET A 225 29.45 23.20 -27.31
C MET A 225 29.63 21.85 -28.01
N GLY A 226 28.53 21.18 -28.39
CA GLY A 226 28.56 19.89 -29.07
C GLY A 226 29.38 18.85 -28.33
N SER A 227 30.38 18.27 -29.00
CA SER A 227 31.28 17.28 -28.41
C SER A 227 32.12 17.82 -27.25
N LYS A 228 32.29 19.14 -27.12
CA LYS A 228 33.05 19.80 -26.04
C LYS A 228 32.23 20.08 -24.78
N ALA A 229 30.92 19.81 -24.78
CA ALA A 229 30.12 19.92 -23.56
C ALA A 229 30.59 18.89 -22.51
N TYR A 230 30.51 19.27 -21.24
CA TYR A 230 30.79 18.39 -20.09
C TYR A 230 29.94 17.11 -20.18
N ARG A 231 30.48 15.96 -19.76
CA ARG A 231 29.72 14.71 -19.59
C ARG A 231 28.57 14.92 -18.61
N ALA A 232 28.77 15.74 -17.58
CA ALA A 232 27.70 16.10 -16.65
C ALA A 232 26.52 16.77 -17.40
N ASP A 233 26.80 17.72 -18.29
CA ASP A 233 25.78 18.39 -19.11
C ASP A 233 25.13 17.42 -20.12
N LYS A 234 25.93 16.58 -20.78
CA LYS A 234 25.42 15.56 -21.73
C LYS A 234 24.55 14.52 -21.03
N TRP A 235 24.90 14.14 -19.80
CA TRP A 235 24.10 13.25 -18.98
C TRP A 235 22.76 13.91 -18.62
N LEU A 236 22.81 15.15 -18.12
CA LEU A 236 21.61 15.91 -17.73
C LEU A 236 20.68 16.19 -18.91
N ALA A 237 21.25 16.42 -20.11
CA ALA A 237 20.54 16.65 -21.37
C ALA A 237 20.26 15.35 -22.18
N GLY A 238 20.61 14.17 -21.66
CA GLY A 238 20.52 12.91 -22.41
C GLY A 238 19.08 12.49 -22.71
N GLN A 239 18.78 12.17 -23.98
CA GLN A 239 17.45 11.80 -24.48
C GLN A 239 17.15 10.29 -24.52
N THR A 240 15.88 9.93 -24.34
CA THR A 240 15.25 8.63 -24.60
C THR A 240 13.87 8.89 -25.20
N ASP A 241 13.60 8.38 -26.40
CA ASP A 241 12.29 8.48 -27.09
C ASP A 241 11.70 9.91 -27.16
N GLY A 242 12.55 10.92 -27.39
CA GLY A 242 12.13 12.32 -27.54
C GLY A 242 11.88 13.08 -26.21
N ARG A 243 12.15 12.48 -25.05
CA ARG A 243 12.27 13.17 -23.75
C ARG A 243 13.63 12.92 -23.12
N THR A 244 14.18 13.83 -22.34
CA THR A 244 15.39 13.53 -21.56
C THR A 244 15.08 12.55 -20.43
N ARG A 245 15.88 11.48 -20.27
CA ARG A 245 15.70 10.49 -19.17
C ARG A 245 15.66 11.18 -17.81
N ILE A 246 16.49 12.22 -17.65
CA ILE A 246 16.52 13.04 -16.43
C ILE A 246 15.29 13.96 -16.29
N SER A 247 14.62 14.34 -17.40
CA SER A 247 13.33 15.04 -17.32
C SER A 247 12.24 14.16 -16.70
N LEU A 248 12.22 12.86 -16.99
CA LEU A 248 11.30 11.93 -16.32
C LEU A 248 11.60 11.81 -14.81
N LEU A 249 12.88 11.68 -14.44
CA LEU A 249 13.28 11.61 -13.02
C LEU A 249 12.95 12.92 -12.26
N ASN A 250 13.23 14.07 -12.88
CA ASN A 250 12.88 15.37 -12.30
C ASN A 250 11.37 15.58 -12.25
N LYS A 251 10.60 15.06 -13.22
CA LYS A 251 9.13 15.08 -13.20
C LYS A 251 8.60 14.31 -12.00
N ALA A 252 9.12 13.11 -11.72
CA ALA A 252 8.72 12.35 -10.54
C ALA A 252 8.89 13.17 -9.24
N GLY A 253 10.03 13.83 -9.07
CA GLY A 253 10.28 14.68 -7.91
C GLY A 253 9.46 15.98 -7.91
N LYS A 254 9.22 16.57 -9.08
CA LYS A 254 8.38 17.76 -9.25
C LYS A 254 6.93 17.47 -8.85
N ASP A 255 6.37 16.38 -9.36
CA ASP A 255 5.00 15.93 -9.09
C ASP A 255 4.84 15.58 -7.59
N ALA A 256 5.83 14.89 -7.01
CA ALA A 256 5.86 14.60 -5.58
C ALA A 256 5.90 15.88 -4.72
N THR A 257 6.70 16.88 -5.13
CA THR A 257 6.84 18.15 -4.39
C THR A 257 5.61 19.04 -4.56
N HIS A 258 5.19 19.35 -5.78
CA HIS A 258 4.20 20.40 -6.02
C HIS A 258 2.76 19.93 -5.96
N GLU A 259 2.51 18.63 -6.09
CA GLU A 259 1.16 18.07 -6.21
C GLU A 259 0.89 16.95 -5.19
N ALA A 260 1.86 16.65 -4.31
CA ALA A 260 1.80 15.54 -3.36
C ALA A 260 1.39 14.22 -4.04
N ARG A 261 1.79 14.04 -5.30
CA ARG A 261 1.38 12.88 -6.09
C ARG A 261 2.22 11.66 -5.71
N GLU A 262 1.55 10.52 -5.60
CA GLU A 262 2.25 9.24 -5.61
C GLU A 262 2.91 9.00 -6.98
N PRO A 263 3.96 8.18 -7.04
CA PRO A 263 4.57 7.80 -8.31
C PRO A 263 3.57 7.12 -9.26
N SER A 264 3.71 7.42 -10.55
CA SER A 264 3.07 6.65 -11.63
C SER A 264 3.96 5.50 -12.09
N SER A 265 3.41 4.58 -12.89
CA SER A 265 4.19 3.51 -13.53
C SER A 265 5.38 4.06 -14.35
N GLU A 266 5.21 5.21 -15.02
CA GLU A 266 6.28 5.88 -15.79
C GLU A 266 7.41 6.36 -14.87
N ASP A 267 7.06 6.91 -13.70
CA ASP A 267 8.04 7.41 -12.73
C ASP A 267 8.86 6.26 -12.12
N ILE A 268 8.19 5.17 -11.73
CA ILE A 268 8.87 3.95 -11.26
C ILE A 268 9.81 3.42 -12.35
N GLN A 269 9.35 3.30 -13.59
CA GLN A 269 10.20 2.81 -14.68
C GLN A 269 11.40 3.72 -14.94
N ALA A 270 11.22 5.04 -14.88
CA ALA A 270 12.31 5.99 -15.06
C ALA A 270 13.41 5.79 -13.99
N VAL A 271 13.02 5.69 -12.72
CA VAL A 271 13.97 5.47 -11.61
C VAL A 271 14.65 4.11 -11.72
N PHE A 272 13.90 3.03 -11.91
CA PHE A 272 14.46 1.67 -11.92
C PHE A 272 15.17 1.29 -13.22
N ASN A 273 15.08 2.12 -14.26
CA ASN A 273 15.90 2.01 -15.47
C ASN A 273 17.04 3.05 -15.48
N SER A 274 17.24 3.77 -14.36
CA SER A 274 18.34 4.71 -14.19
C SER A 274 19.63 4.03 -13.67
N GLU A 275 20.69 4.81 -13.44
CA GLU A 275 21.94 4.37 -12.78
C GLU A 275 21.65 3.79 -11.39
N LEU A 276 20.55 4.23 -10.76
CA LEU A 276 20.09 3.66 -9.49
C LEU A 276 19.81 2.16 -9.56
N ARG A 277 19.54 1.60 -10.74
CA ARG A 277 19.30 0.15 -10.89
C ARG A 277 20.46 -0.70 -10.36
N GLU A 278 21.69 -0.20 -10.44
CA GLU A 278 22.89 -0.93 -10.03
C GLU A 278 22.97 -1.17 -8.52
N ILE A 279 22.24 -0.36 -7.74
CA ILE A 279 22.21 -0.43 -6.27
C ILE A 279 20.86 -0.97 -5.73
N VAL A 280 19.97 -1.45 -6.60
CA VAL A 280 18.69 -2.06 -6.20
C VAL A 280 18.93 -3.52 -5.80
N PRO A 281 18.65 -3.90 -4.54
CA PRO A 281 18.74 -5.29 -4.12
C PRO A 281 17.76 -6.19 -4.89
N SER A 282 18.17 -7.42 -5.20
CA SER A 282 17.36 -8.36 -5.98
C SER A 282 16.07 -8.79 -5.30
N TRP A 283 16.04 -8.74 -3.96
CA TRP A 283 14.91 -9.08 -3.11
C TRP A 283 13.90 -7.93 -2.93
N MET A 284 14.27 -6.72 -3.32
CA MET A 284 13.41 -5.55 -3.20
C MET A 284 12.40 -5.54 -4.36
N LYS A 285 11.10 -5.51 -4.05
CA LYS A 285 10.06 -5.66 -5.05
C LYS A 285 9.68 -4.34 -5.69
N ARG A 286 9.81 -4.28 -7.02
CA ARG A 286 9.34 -3.13 -7.80
C ARG A 286 7.82 -3.05 -7.80
N PRO A 287 7.22 -1.89 -7.47
CA PRO A 287 5.76 -1.76 -7.41
C PRO A 287 5.10 -1.79 -8.80
N ASP A 288 5.84 -1.54 -9.88
CA ASP A 288 5.30 -1.59 -11.26
C ASP A 288 5.34 -2.99 -11.88
N LYS A 289 5.89 -4.01 -11.19
CA LYS A 289 6.11 -5.36 -11.74
C LYS A 289 5.26 -6.42 -11.05
N GLY A 290 5.18 -7.58 -11.71
CA GLY A 290 4.45 -8.76 -11.24
C GLY A 290 3.02 -8.87 -11.80
N SER A 291 2.47 -10.06 -11.69
CA SER A 291 1.09 -10.39 -12.08
C SER A 291 0.31 -10.99 -10.91
N VAL A 292 -1.01 -10.99 -11.03
CA VAL A 292 -1.90 -11.82 -10.22
C VAL A 292 -1.93 -13.21 -10.85
N LEU A 293 -1.56 -14.24 -10.10
CA LEU A 293 -1.68 -15.63 -10.54
C LEU A 293 -2.90 -16.28 -9.88
N VAL A 294 -3.83 -16.75 -10.69
CA VAL A 294 -4.96 -17.55 -10.23
C VAL A 294 -4.64 -19.03 -10.42
N VAL A 295 -4.64 -19.81 -9.34
CA VAL A 295 -4.45 -21.26 -9.33
C VAL A 295 -5.75 -21.92 -8.94
N PHE A 296 -6.26 -22.86 -9.74
CA PHE A 296 -7.44 -23.64 -9.37
C PHE A 296 -7.42 -25.01 -10.03
N ALA A 297 -8.08 -26.00 -9.40
CA ALA A 297 -8.26 -27.31 -10.01
C ALA A 297 -9.60 -27.42 -10.73
N GLN A 298 -9.56 -27.96 -11.94
CA GLN A 298 -10.71 -28.16 -12.82
C GLN A 298 -11.26 -29.57 -12.63
N GLY A 299 -12.53 -29.66 -12.22
CA GLY A 299 -13.26 -30.92 -12.16
C GLY A 299 -13.70 -31.42 -13.55
N ASN A 300 -14.37 -32.57 -13.57
CA ASN A 300 -14.75 -33.28 -14.80
C ASN A 300 -15.86 -32.60 -15.62
N LYS A 301 -16.49 -31.55 -15.09
CA LYS A 301 -17.58 -30.84 -15.76
C LYS A 301 -17.18 -29.39 -15.98
N ASN A 302 -17.43 -28.91 -17.19
CA ASN A 302 -17.36 -27.50 -17.51
C ASN A 302 -18.78 -26.92 -17.48
N ARG A 303 -19.04 -25.97 -16.58
CA ARG A 303 -20.32 -25.25 -16.51
C ARG A 303 -20.04 -23.76 -16.75
N PRO A 304 -20.51 -23.18 -17.86
CA PRO A 304 -20.46 -21.73 -18.05
C PRO A 304 -21.36 -21.02 -17.00
N PRO A 305 -20.95 -19.86 -16.46
CA PRO A 305 -19.66 -19.23 -16.67
C PRO A 305 -18.52 -20.01 -15.97
N THR A 306 -17.40 -20.23 -16.67
CA THR A 306 -16.23 -20.94 -16.14
C THR A 306 -15.53 -20.12 -15.05
N VAL A 307 -14.66 -20.72 -14.23
CA VAL A 307 -13.92 -20.00 -13.15
C VAL A 307 -13.20 -18.76 -13.69
N VAL A 308 -12.55 -18.89 -14.86
CA VAL A 308 -11.87 -17.78 -15.53
C VAL A 308 -12.86 -16.68 -15.93
N GLN A 309 -14.03 -17.05 -16.48
CA GLN A 309 -15.07 -16.10 -16.84
C GLN A 309 -15.68 -15.41 -15.61
N LYS A 310 -15.87 -16.14 -14.50
CA LYS A 310 -16.38 -15.58 -13.24
C LYS A 310 -15.43 -14.51 -12.69
N ILE A 311 -14.12 -14.77 -12.66
CA ILE A 311 -13.12 -13.81 -12.17
C ILE A 311 -12.98 -12.61 -13.09
N LEU A 312 -12.83 -12.83 -14.41
CA LEU A 312 -12.62 -11.73 -15.37
C LEU A 312 -13.89 -10.91 -15.62
N GLY A 313 -15.07 -11.51 -15.46
CA GLY A 313 -16.36 -10.83 -15.63
C GLY A 313 -16.61 -9.70 -14.63
N ARG A 314 -15.76 -9.53 -13.61
CA ARG A 314 -15.84 -8.46 -12.61
C ARG A 314 -14.57 -7.61 -12.60
N GLU A 315 -14.71 -6.37 -12.16
CA GLU A 315 -13.55 -5.56 -11.80
C GLU A 315 -12.82 -6.17 -10.60
N ALA A 316 -11.51 -5.97 -10.50
CA ALA A 316 -10.73 -6.41 -9.35
C ALA A 316 -11.31 -5.82 -8.04
N SER A 317 -11.47 -6.67 -7.02
CA SER A 317 -12.00 -6.24 -5.73
C SER A 317 -11.07 -5.21 -5.07
N ARG A 318 -11.62 -4.45 -4.12
CA ARG A 318 -10.85 -3.48 -3.35
C ARG A 318 -9.71 -4.16 -2.60
N GLU A 319 -9.87 -5.38 -2.07
CA GLU A 319 -8.78 -6.05 -1.36
C GLU A 319 -7.61 -6.38 -2.30
N ILE A 320 -7.88 -6.83 -3.53
CA ILE A 320 -6.84 -7.10 -4.52
C ILE A 320 -6.11 -5.80 -4.89
N VAL A 321 -6.86 -4.73 -5.14
CA VAL A 321 -6.30 -3.42 -5.50
C VAL A 321 -5.38 -2.90 -4.38
N THR A 322 -5.82 -2.96 -3.13
CA THR A 322 -5.04 -2.51 -1.96
C THR A 322 -3.81 -3.38 -1.73
N ALA A 323 -3.91 -4.69 -1.97
CA ALA A 323 -2.82 -5.65 -1.78
C ALA A 323 -1.78 -5.63 -2.91
N PHE A 324 -2.13 -5.12 -4.10
CA PHE A 324 -1.25 -5.10 -5.26
C PHE A 324 -0.64 -3.70 -5.46
N PRO A 325 0.67 -3.49 -5.16
CA PRO A 325 1.30 -2.16 -5.22
C PRO A 325 1.11 -1.43 -6.55
N ARG A 326 1.12 -2.18 -7.67
CA ARG A 326 0.89 -1.65 -9.02
C ARG A 326 -0.48 -0.99 -9.15
N ALA A 327 -1.53 -1.57 -8.57
CA ALA A 327 -2.90 -1.05 -8.67
C ALA A 327 -3.12 0.20 -7.81
N THR A 328 -2.22 0.49 -6.88
CA THR A 328 -2.22 1.69 -6.03
C THR A 328 -1.26 2.77 -6.52
N LEU A 329 -0.63 2.59 -7.69
CA LEU A 329 0.08 3.68 -8.38
C LEU A 329 -0.91 4.72 -8.90
N ARG A 330 -0.43 5.95 -9.09
CA ARG A 330 -1.26 7.11 -9.46
C ARG A 330 -2.10 6.89 -10.72
N ASP A 331 -1.50 6.29 -11.75
CA ASP A 331 -2.12 6.04 -13.05
C ASP A 331 -3.06 4.83 -13.05
N LYS A 332 -3.18 4.11 -11.93
CA LYS A 332 -4.03 2.91 -11.75
C LYS A 332 -3.92 1.96 -12.96
N PRO A 333 -2.70 1.53 -13.31
CA PRO A 333 -2.47 0.71 -14.49
C PRO A 333 -3.27 -0.59 -14.43
N SER A 334 -3.60 -1.14 -15.61
CA SER A 334 -4.25 -2.45 -15.70
C SER A 334 -3.43 -3.53 -14.98
N ILE A 335 -4.15 -4.46 -14.37
CA ILE A 335 -3.60 -5.51 -13.50
C ILE A 335 -3.27 -6.73 -14.37
N PRO A 336 -1.99 -7.08 -14.57
CA PRO A 336 -1.63 -8.29 -15.30
C PRO A 336 -2.13 -9.52 -14.55
N ILE A 337 -2.85 -10.40 -15.23
CA ILE A 337 -3.38 -11.63 -14.64
C ILE A 337 -3.00 -12.85 -15.48
N ASP A 338 -2.60 -13.90 -14.77
CA ASP A 338 -2.22 -15.22 -15.29
C ASP A 338 -3.06 -16.30 -14.61
N PHE A 339 -3.27 -17.41 -15.31
CA PHE A 339 -4.07 -18.53 -14.80
C PHE A 339 -3.26 -19.83 -14.89
N MET A 340 -3.34 -20.64 -13.84
CA MET A 340 -2.86 -22.01 -13.77
C MET A 340 -4.05 -22.91 -13.49
N ILE A 341 -4.43 -23.72 -14.48
CA ILE A 341 -5.52 -24.67 -14.39
C ILE A 341 -4.92 -26.05 -14.14
N LEU A 342 -5.10 -26.55 -12.93
CA LEU A 342 -4.77 -27.92 -12.56
C LEU A 342 -5.86 -28.85 -13.08
N HIS A 343 -5.52 -29.97 -13.70
CA HIS A 343 -6.48 -30.97 -14.13
C HIS A 343 -5.97 -32.38 -13.80
N SER A 344 -6.85 -33.31 -13.50
CA SER A 344 -6.44 -34.70 -13.24
C SER A 344 -6.08 -35.40 -14.55
N SER A 345 -5.52 -36.62 -14.46
CA SER A 345 -5.26 -37.50 -15.60
C SER A 345 -6.53 -37.99 -16.28
N ASN A 346 -7.71 -37.78 -15.66
CA ASN A 346 -9.00 -38.07 -16.26
C ASN A 346 -9.23 -37.23 -17.52
N CYS A 347 -9.61 -37.91 -18.61
CA CYS A 347 -9.84 -37.29 -19.90
C CYS A 347 -10.91 -36.18 -19.85
N GLN A 348 -11.95 -36.32 -19.03
CA GLN A 348 -13.00 -35.32 -18.87
C GLN A 348 -12.50 -34.06 -18.18
N SER A 349 -11.66 -34.18 -17.14
CA SER A 349 -11.02 -33.05 -16.48
C SER A 349 -10.12 -32.28 -17.47
N CYS A 350 -9.32 -33.01 -18.26
CA CYS A 350 -8.45 -32.43 -19.29
C CYS A 350 -9.25 -31.66 -20.37
N VAL A 351 -10.35 -32.24 -20.87
CA VAL A 351 -11.22 -31.56 -21.85
C VAL A 351 -11.85 -30.32 -21.24
N ALA A 352 -12.42 -30.41 -20.04
CA ALA A 352 -13.02 -29.28 -19.34
C ALA A 352 -12.01 -28.15 -19.10
N ALA A 353 -10.76 -28.48 -18.78
CA ALA A 353 -9.69 -27.50 -18.56
C ALA A 353 -9.30 -26.76 -19.86
N LYS A 354 -9.24 -27.49 -20.99
CA LYS A 354 -9.00 -26.89 -22.31
C LYS A 354 -10.13 -25.96 -22.71
N GLU A 355 -11.37 -26.39 -22.55
CA GLU A 355 -12.53 -25.54 -22.81
C GLU A 355 -12.55 -24.30 -21.91
N CYS A 356 -12.25 -24.45 -20.61
CA CYS A 356 -12.17 -23.32 -19.69
C CYS A 356 -11.11 -22.30 -20.13
N ARG A 357 -9.90 -22.75 -20.50
CA ARG A 357 -8.83 -21.91 -21.05
C ARG A 357 -9.28 -21.13 -22.30
N ASP A 358 -10.03 -21.78 -23.19
CA ASP A 358 -10.40 -21.24 -24.49
C ASP A 358 -11.70 -20.41 -24.47
N SER A 359 -12.44 -20.44 -23.36
CA SER A 359 -13.78 -19.82 -23.21
C SER A 359 -13.81 -18.29 -23.05
N VAL A 360 -12.68 -17.58 -23.06
CA VAL A 360 -12.59 -16.17 -22.65
C VAL A 360 -12.68 -15.20 -23.84
N PRO A 361 -13.81 -14.53 -24.08
CA PRO A 361 -13.90 -13.45 -25.07
C PRO A 361 -13.07 -12.21 -24.68
N GLN A 362 -12.62 -11.49 -25.72
CA GLN A 362 -11.73 -10.33 -25.60
C GLN A 362 -12.35 -9.12 -24.88
N ASN A 363 -13.67 -9.08 -24.72
CA ASN A 363 -14.39 -7.98 -24.07
C ASN A 363 -14.52 -8.13 -22.54
N MET A 364 -14.07 -9.24 -21.93
CA MET A 364 -14.14 -9.46 -20.47
C MET A 364 -12.90 -8.97 -19.69
N TRP A 365 -11.99 -8.25 -20.33
CA TRP A 365 -10.75 -7.79 -19.69
C TRP A 365 -10.93 -6.42 -19.01
N ASN A 366 -11.89 -6.35 -18.08
CA ASN A 366 -12.26 -5.11 -17.36
C ASN A 366 -11.20 -4.77 -16.29
N ARG A 367 -10.29 -3.82 -16.60
CA ARG A 367 -9.05 -3.49 -15.85
C ARG A 367 -7.99 -4.59 -15.75
N TRP A 368 -8.33 -5.83 -16.09
CA TRP A 368 -7.39 -6.93 -16.23
C TRP A 368 -6.57 -6.78 -17.52
N GLN A 369 -5.26 -7.00 -17.44
CA GLN A 369 -4.39 -7.10 -18.61
C GLN A 369 -4.02 -8.56 -18.81
N ARG A 370 -4.32 -9.10 -20.00
CA ARG A 370 -3.86 -10.43 -20.36
C ARG A 370 -2.35 -10.44 -20.47
N ASN A 371 -1.70 -11.25 -19.65
CA ASN A 371 -0.25 -11.40 -19.67
C ASN A 371 0.15 -12.65 -20.47
N SER A 372 -0.47 -13.80 -20.19
CA SER A 372 -0.25 -15.05 -20.93
C SER A 372 -1.54 -15.84 -21.17
N LEU A 373 -1.44 -16.94 -21.94
CA LEU A 373 -2.51 -17.95 -22.04
C LEU A 373 -2.57 -18.74 -20.72
N PRO A 374 -3.78 -19.11 -20.21
CA PRO A 374 -3.88 -19.99 -19.05
C PRO A 374 -3.05 -21.27 -19.25
N THR A 375 -2.19 -21.56 -18.28
CA THR A 375 -1.30 -22.72 -18.29
C THR A 375 -2.07 -23.94 -17.76
N LEU A 376 -2.04 -25.04 -18.50
CA LEU A 376 -2.61 -26.32 -18.06
C LEU A 376 -1.53 -27.17 -17.40
N LYS A 377 -1.82 -27.73 -16.23
CA LYS A 377 -0.94 -28.64 -15.51
C LYS A 377 -1.69 -29.88 -15.07
N MET A 378 -1.18 -31.04 -15.48
CA MET A 378 -1.76 -32.33 -15.16
C MET A 378 -1.23 -32.85 -13.83
N TYR A 379 -2.09 -33.45 -13.03
CA TYR A 379 -1.74 -34.30 -11.89
C TYR A 379 -2.46 -35.65 -12.02
N GLU A 380 -2.01 -36.68 -11.31
CA GLU A 380 -2.62 -38.01 -11.37
C GLU A 380 -3.93 -38.05 -10.58
N ASP A 381 -4.95 -38.71 -11.14
CA ASP A 381 -6.27 -38.84 -10.50
C ASP A 381 -6.24 -39.89 -9.37
N THR A 382 -7.01 -39.67 -8.31
CA THR A 382 -7.19 -40.63 -7.20
C THR A 382 -8.24 -41.71 -7.49
N SER A 383 -9.00 -41.61 -8.59
CA SER A 383 -10.13 -42.47 -8.87
C SER A 383 -9.84 -43.60 -9.88
N ASP A 384 -9.78 -44.84 -9.36
CA ASP A 384 -10.35 -46.01 -10.04
C ASP A 384 -11.82 -46.12 -9.60
N THR A 385 -12.76 -46.00 -10.53
CA THR A 385 -14.07 -46.64 -10.31
C THR A 385 -14.20 -47.79 -11.29
N GLU A 386 -13.84 -48.98 -10.80
CA GLU A 386 -14.29 -50.25 -11.37
C GLU A 386 -15.82 -50.29 -11.58
N GLU A 387 -16.59 -49.38 -10.95
CA GLU A 387 -18.04 -49.26 -11.13
C GLU A 387 -18.50 -48.39 -12.33
N THR A 388 -17.64 -47.54 -12.92
CA THR A 388 -18.01 -46.78 -14.15
C THR A 388 -17.22 -47.17 -15.39
N ALA A 389 -16.10 -47.89 -15.26
CA ALA A 389 -15.43 -48.53 -16.40
C ALA A 389 -16.25 -49.67 -17.01
N SER A 390 -17.19 -50.27 -16.26
CA SER A 390 -17.98 -51.43 -16.72
C SER A 390 -19.06 -51.13 -17.78
N LYS A 391 -19.24 -49.89 -18.28
CA LYS A 391 -20.27 -49.62 -19.31
C LYS A 391 -19.82 -48.89 -20.57
N HIS A 392 -18.57 -48.47 -20.69
CA HIS A 392 -18.10 -47.83 -21.94
C HIS A 392 -16.73 -48.29 -22.48
N ALA A 393 -16.07 -49.28 -21.86
CA ALA A 393 -14.81 -49.84 -22.36
C ALA A 393 -14.93 -51.26 -22.95
N ALA A 394 -16.12 -51.65 -23.43
CA ALA A 394 -16.28 -52.86 -24.25
C ALA A 394 -16.13 -52.56 -25.74
N SER A 395 -15.05 -51.87 -26.13
CA SER A 395 -14.48 -51.87 -27.49
C SER A 395 -13.30 -50.92 -27.54
N LEU A 396 -12.10 -51.45 -27.29
CA LEU A 396 -10.87 -51.26 -28.08
C LEU A 396 -9.61 -51.33 -27.20
N SER A 397 -8.79 -52.33 -27.54
CA SER A 397 -7.34 -52.41 -27.33
C SER A 397 -6.81 -52.89 -25.98
N THR A 398 -6.56 -54.20 -25.94
CA THR A 398 -5.43 -54.83 -25.27
C THR A 398 -4.10 -54.11 -25.60
N ALA A 399 -3.55 -53.38 -24.63
CA ALA A 399 -2.13 -53.12 -24.53
C ALA A 399 -1.78 -52.80 -23.07
N ALA A 400 -0.89 -53.61 -22.50
CA ALA A 400 -0.38 -53.48 -21.15
C ALA A 400 0.22 -52.09 -20.90
N GLY A 401 -0.28 -51.40 -19.87
CA GLY A 401 0.34 -50.26 -19.23
C GLY A 401 0.03 -50.35 -17.75
N ALA A 402 1.05 -50.38 -16.91
CA ALA A 402 0.91 -50.50 -15.46
C ALA A 402 -0.05 -49.44 -14.92
N ALA A 403 -1.14 -49.88 -14.29
CA ALA A 403 -2.01 -49.02 -13.50
C ALA A 403 -1.17 -48.41 -12.37
N SER A 404 -0.99 -47.09 -12.36
CA SER A 404 -0.33 -46.42 -11.25
C SER A 404 -1.39 -46.07 -10.21
N ASP A 405 -1.60 -46.98 -9.25
CA ASP A 405 -2.32 -46.73 -8.00
C ASP A 405 -1.57 -45.65 -7.21
N ARG A 406 -1.99 -44.39 -7.34
CA ARG A 406 -1.45 -43.31 -6.50
C ARG A 406 -2.41 -42.94 -5.39
N SER A 407 -1.90 -42.94 -4.16
CA SER A 407 -2.67 -42.58 -2.98
C SER A 407 -3.03 -41.08 -3.00
N ALA A 408 -4.10 -40.68 -2.30
CA ALA A 408 -4.44 -39.26 -2.11
C ALA A 408 -3.27 -38.44 -1.50
N ASP A 409 -2.40 -39.10 -0.74
CA ASP A 409 -1.11 -38.62 -0.28
C ASP A 409 -0.16 -38.21 -1.42
N GLU A 410 -0.01 -39.05 -2.43
CA GLU A 410 0.89 -38.80 -3.56
C GLU A 410 0.34 -37.71 -4.49
N VAL A 411 -0.98 -37.63 -4.65
CA VAL A 411 -1.62 -36.54 -5.39
C VAL A 411 -1.43 -35.20 -4.68
N PHE A 412 -1.59 -35.17 -3.36
CA PHE A 412 -1.30 -33.98 -2.56
C PHE A 412 0.15 -33.51 -2.77
N ASP A 413 1.13 -34.40 -2.62
CA ASP A 413 2.56 -34.08 -2.75
C ASP A 413 2.92 -33.66 -4.18
N GLN A 414 2.35 -34.33 -5.19
CA GLN A 414 2.55 -33.99 -6.60
C GLN A 414 2.00 -32.60 -6.92
N VAL A 415 0.79 -32.27 -6.47
CA VAL A 415 0.20 -30.94 -6.70
C VAL A 415 0.96 -29.86 -5.94
N GLU A 416 1.36 -30.13 -4.70
CA GLU A 416 2.20 -29.21 -3.92
C GLU A 416 3.49 -28.87 -4.69
N GLN A 417 4.17 -29.87 -5.24
CA GLN A 417 5.38 -29.69 -6.05
C GLN A 417 5.09 -28.90 -7.34
N ILE A 418 4.06 -29.30 -8.11
CA ILE A 418 3.70 -28.65 -9.38
C ILE A 418 3.38 -27.15 -9.16
N VAL A 419 2.65 -26.83 -8.10
CA VAL A 419 2.28 -25.45 -7.77
C VAL A 419 3.52 -24.67 -7.32
N ARG A 420 4.36 -25.24 -6.46
CA ARG A 420 5.62 -24.61 -6.01
C ARG A 420 6.54 -24.27 -7.18
N GLU A 421 6.76 -25.23 -8.09
CA GLU A 421 7.59 -25.01 -9.29
C GLU A 421 7.03 -23.91 -10.20
N ASN A 422 5.70 -23.85 -10.34
CA ASN A 422 5.08 -22.80 -11.14
C ASN A 422 5.19 -21.43 -10.47
N LEU A 423 5.03 -21.36 -9.15
CA LEU A 423 5.18 -20.12 -8.38
C LEU A 423 6.62 -19.57 -8.49
N GLU A 424 7.64 -20.42 -8.39
CA GLU A 424 9.04 -20.02 -8.59
C GLU A 424 9.35 -19.56 -10.01
N ARG A 425 8.68 -20.14 -11.01
CA ARG A 425 8.83 -19.75 -12.41
C ARG A 425 8.14 -18.43 -12.73
N VAL A 426 6.91 -18.23 -12.25
CA VAL A 426 6.07 -17.07 -12.58
C VAL A 426 6.43 -15.87 -11.69
N LYS A 427 6.78 -16.13 -10.42
CA LYS A 427 7.02 -15.13 -9.36
C LYS A 427 5.91 -14.07 -9.30
N PRO A 428 4.64 -14.47 -9.10
CA PRO A 428 3.53 -13.54 -9.06
C PRO A 428 3.64 -12.56 -7.89
N ALA A 429 3.04 -11.38 -8.05
CA ALA A 429 2.93 -10.42 -6.97
C ALA A 429 1.78 -10.75 -6.01
N VAL A 430 0.73 -11.41 -6.50
CA VAL A 430 -0.45 -11.83 -5.74
C VAL A 430 -0.86 -13.23 -6.21
N VAL A 431 -1.28 -14.09 -5.29
CA VAL A 431 -1.80 -15.43 -5.60
C VAL A 431 -3.26 -15.52 -5.18
N ILE A 432 -4.11 -16.02 -6.07
CA ILE A 432 -5.52 -16.33 -5.80
C ILE A 432 -5.70 -17.84 -5.98
N LEU A 433 -6.19 -18.53 -4.96
CA LEU A 433 -6.46 -19.96 -5.00
C LEU A 433 -7.97 -20.22 -5.10
N GLY A 434 -8.40 -20.95 -6.12
CA GLY A 434 -9.79 -21.34 -6.33
C GLY A 434 -10.16 -22.62 -5.58
N ALA A 435 -11.27 -22.55 -4.84
CA ALA A 435 -11.89 -23.68 -4.14
C ALA A 435 -12.67 -24.60 -5.10
N THR A 436 -12.00 -25.20 -6.08
CA THR A 436 -12.60 -26.09 -7.09
C THR A 436 -11.73 -27.29 -7.38
N GLY A 437 -12.34 -28.41 -7.78
CA GLY A 437 -11.64 -29.63 -8.21
C GLY A 437 -11.58 -30.71 -7.13
N GLN A 438 -10.61 -31.62 -7.21
CA GLN A 438 -10.36 -32.66 -6.20
C GLN A 438 -9.79 -32.04 -4.91
N LYS A 439 -10.18 -32.55 -3.76
CA LYS A 439 -9.82 -31.98 -2.44
C LYS A 439 -8.31 -31.97 -2.25
N GLU A 440 -7.66 -33.08 -2.60
CA GLU A 440 -6.21 -33.30 -2.49
C GLU A 440 -5.43 -32.26 -3.29
N ALA A 441 -5.91 -31.95 -4.50
CA ALA A 441 -5.31 -30.92 -5.35
C ALA A 441 -5.50 -29.51 -4.77
N VAL A 442 -6.68 -29.21 -4.23
CA VAL A 442 -6.96 -27.90 -3.59
C VAL A 442 -6.05 -27.69 -2.37
N PHE A 443 -5.94 -28.68 -1.48
CA PHE A 443 -5.13 -28.53 -0.28
C PHE A 443 -3.62 -28.63 -0.53
N GLY A 444 -3.19 -29.46 -1.48
CA GLY A 444 -1.79 -29.49 -1.94
C GLY A 444 -1.38 -28.13 -2.53
N ALA A 445 -2.26 -27.53 -3.33
CA ALA A 445 -2.06 -26.18 -3.85
C ALA A 445 -2.07 -25.12 -2.76
N LEU A 446 -2.96 -25.22 -1.75
CA LEU A 446 -3.00 -24.31 -0.60
C LEU A 446 -1.70 -24.34 0.19
N ARG A 447 -1.18 -25.52 0.52
CA ARG A 447 0.07 -25.66 1.28
C ARG A 447 1.25 -25.06 0.52
N ALA A 448 1.35 -25.34 -0.78
CA ALA A 448 2.39 -24.76 -1.63
C ALA A 448 2.28 -23.23 -1.71
N ALA A 449 1.09 -22.72 -2.03
CA ALA A 449 0.84 -21.29 -2.18
C ALA A 449 1.09 -20.54 -0.88
N LYS A 450 0.61 -21.04 0.26
CA LYS A 450 0.82 -20.44 1.56
C LYS A 450 2.30 -20.31 1.91
N SER A 451 3.04 -21.42 1.84
CA SER A 451 4.47 -21.45 2.19
C SER A 451 5.28 -20.52 1.29
N TRP A 452 4.99 -20.54 -0.01
CA TRP A 452 5.64 -19.68 -0.98
C TRP A 452 5.31 -18.20 -0.77
N CYS A 453 4.05 -17.86 -0.54
CA CYS A 453 3.58 -16.50 -0.32
C CYS A 453 4.20 -15.87 0.93
N ALA A 454 4.37 -16.63 2.02
CA ALA A 454 5.04 -16.16 3.23
C ALA A 454 6.51 -15.79 2.94
N MET A 455 7.25 -16.67 2.27
CA MET A 455 8.67 -16.45 1.92
C MET A 455 8.88 -15.35 0.88
N GLN A 456 7.95 -15.22 -0.06
CA GLN A 456 8.08 -14.29 -1.15
C GLN A 456 7.36 -12.98 -0.89
N ALA A 457 6.73 -12.76 0.27
CA ALA A 457 5.93 -11.56 0.54
C ALA A 457 4.87 -11.29 -0.54
N ALA A 458 4.11 -12.32 -0.90
CA ALA A 458 2.99 -12.20 -1.83
C ALA A 458 1.67 -12.40 -1.07
N PRO A 459 0.67 -11.52 -1.23
CA PRO A 459 -0.66 -11.75 -0.66
C PRO A 459 -1.30 -13.02 -1.25
N LEU A 460 -1.89 -13.85 -0.39
CA LEU A 460 -2.67 -15.02 -0.77
C LEU A 460 -4.17 -14.75 -0.56
N PHE A 461 -4.97 -15.09 -1.55
CA PHE A 461 -6.42 -15.02 -1.49
C PHE A 461 -7.04 -16.40 -1.74
N LEU A 462 -8.14 -16.69 -1.08
CA LEU A 462 -9.05 -17.77 -1.43
C LEU A 462 -10.23 -17.19 -2.20
N VAL A 463 -10.61 -17.84 -3.28
CA VAL A 463 -11.84 -17.51 -4.01
C VAL A 463 -12.76 -18.71 -4.06
N SER A 464 -14.02 -18.49 -3.69
CA SER A 464 -15.10 -19.45 -3.84
C SER A 464 -16.27 -18.80 -4.60
N PHE A 465 -17.17 -19.64 -5.10
CA PHE A 465 -18.29 -19.23 -5.94
C PHE A 465 -19.58 -19.87 -5.42
N VAL A 466 -20.57 -19.01 -5.14
CA VAL A 466 -21.92 -19.39 -4.72
C VAL A 466 -22.88 -19.09 -5.88
N ASP A 467 -23.71 -20.07 -6.25
CA ASP A 467 -24.70 -19.92 -7.32
C ASP A 467 -26.01 -19.38 -6.69
N GLU A 468 -26.53 -18.24 -7.16
CA GLU A 468 -27.70 -17.56 -6.55
C GLU A 468 -29.03 -18.33 -6.67
N GLU A 469 -29.10 -19.39 -7.49
CA GLU A 469 -30.31 -20.23 -7.66
C GLU A 469 -30.72 -20.98 -6.38
N SER A 470 -29.89 -20.97 -5.33
CA SER A 470 -30.12 -21.72 -4.09
C SER A 470 -30.85 -20.93 -3.00
N SER A 471 -31.03 -19.61 -3.14
CA SER A 471 -31.60 -18.73 -2.10
C SER A 471 -33.09 -18.37 -2.31
N GLY A 472 -33.75 -18.95 -3.31
CA GLY A 472 -35.18 -18.78 -3.56
C GLY A 472 -35.94 -20.10 -3.52
N ASN A 473 -36.90 -20.22 -2.60
CA ASN A 473 -37.91 -21.28 -2.47
C ASN A 473 -37.93 -22.38 -3.55
N ARG A 474 -37.76 -23.64 -3.13
CA ARG A 474 -38.23 -24.82 -3.87
C ARG A 474 -39.74 -24.73 -4.07
N SER A 475 -40.20 -24.02 -5.10
CA SER A 475 -41.57 -24.09 -5.58
C SER A 475 -41.57 -24.35 -7.08
N SER A 476 -41.88 -25.59 -7.41
CA SER A 476 -42.39 -26.09 -8.69
C SER A 476 -41.52 -25.95 -9.93
N TRP A 477 -41.37 -27.08 -10.63
CA TRP A 477 -40.84 -27.19 -11.99
C TRP A 477 -41.43 -26.12 -12.92
N PRO A 478 -40.63 -25.43 -13.75
CA PRO A 478 -41.15 -24.72 -14.90
C PRO A 478 -41.18 -25.65 -16.11
N ASP A 479 -42.33 -25.66 -16.75
CA ASP A 479 -42.60 -26.36 -17.99
C ASP A 479 -41.60 -26.00 -19.10
N ARG A 480 -41.15 -27.06 -19.74
CA ARG A 480 -40.31 -27.10 -20.93
C ARG A 480 -41.09 -26.53 -22.11
N LYS A 481 -41.05 -25.22 -22.35
CA LYS A 481 -41.28 -24.53 -23.65
C LYS A 481 -41.26 -23.01 -23.51
N GLU A 482 -40.10 -22.38 -23.68
CA GLU A 482 -39.99 -21.09 -24.40
C GLU A 482 -38.52 -20.79 -24.75
N ASN A 483 -38.02 -21.44 -25.81
CA ASN A 483 -36.80 -21.00 -26.47
C ASN A 483 -37.22 -20.22 -27.71
N GLN A 484 -37.01 -18.90 -27.71
CA GLN A 484 -36.40 -18.16 -28.81
C GLN A 484 -36.49 -16.64 -28.57
N ARG A 485 -35.33 -15.98 -28.74
CA ARG A 485 -35.10 -14.52 -28.81
C ARG A 485 -34.82 -13.84 -27.47
N GLN A 486 -33.55 -13.87 -27.07
CA GLN A 486 -32.81 -12.67 -26.66
C GLN A 486 -31.33 -13.03 -26.56
N GLN A 487 -30.59 -12.61 -27.58
CA GLN A 487 -29.13 -12.54 -27.57
C GLN A 487 -28.79 -11.21 -26.88
N GLU A 488 -29.04 -11.13 -25.58
CA GLU A 488 -28.68 -10.00 -24.74
C GLU A 488 -27.66 -10.47 -23.70
N GLN A 489 -26.76 -9.56 -23.36
CA GLN A 489 -25.57 -9.77 -22.55
C GLN A 489 -25.79 -10.68 -21.33
N PRO A 490 -24.80 -11.50 -20.91
CA PRO A 490 -24.92 -12.26 -19.68
C PRO A 490 -25.19 -11.29 -18.52
N ARG A 491 -26.39 -11.36 -17.93
CA ARG A 491 -26.73 -10.58 -16.74
C ARG A 491 -25.69 -10.92 -15.66
N ALA A 492 -24.98 -9.92 -15.15
CA ALA A 492 -23.86 -10.05 -14.21
C ALA A 492 -24.23 -10.63 -12.82
N SER A 493 -25.47 -11.06 -12.62
CA SER A 493 -26.12 -11.37 -11.33
C SER A 493 -26.69 -12.80 -11.28
N GLN A 494 -25.83 -13.82 -11.41
CA GLN A 494 -26.24 -15.22 -11.16
C GLN A 494 -25.30 -15.95 -10.18
N HIS A 495 -24.19 -15.31 -9.78
CA HIS A 495 -23.15 -15.95 -9.00
C HIS A 495 -22.49 -14.93 -8.08
N GLU A 496 -22.38 -15.23 -6.79
CA GLU A 496 -21.63 -14.44 -5.83
C GLU A 496 -20.18 -14.96 -5.74
N ILE A 497 -19.21 -14.06 -5.83
CA ILE A 497 -17.79 -14.37 -5.63
C ILE A 497 -17.44 -14.02 -4.20
N GLN A 498 -17.07 -15.02 -3.41
CA GLN A 498 -16.52 -14.80 -2.08
C GLN A 498 -15.00 -14.81 -2.19
N LEU A 499 -14.38 -13.71 -1.76
CA LEU A 499 -12.93 -13.54 -1.77
C LEU A 499 -12.44 -13.31 -0.35
N HIS A 500 -11.52 -14.15 0.12
CA HIS A 500 -10.93 -14.03 1.44
C HIS A 500 -9.43 -13.81 1.30
N ARG A 501 -8.91 -12.71 1.84
CA ARG A 501 -7.47 -12.47 1.93
C ARG A 501 -6.94 -13.15 3.19
N PHE A 502 -5.87 -13.93 3.06
CA PHE A 502 -5.11 -14.35 4.24
C PHE A 502 -4.37 -13.16 4.84
N ALA A 503 -4.68 -12.87 6.10
CA ALA A 503 -3.88 -12.04 6.99
C ALA A 503 -2.53 -12.70 7.27
N MET A 504 -1.55 -11.89 7.64
CA MET A 504 -0.33 -12.43 8.25
C MET A 504 -0.64 -13.05 9.62
N GLY A 505 0.18 -14.02 10.04
CA GLY A 505 0.04 -14.73 11.31
C GLY A 505 0.02 -13.82 12.54
N ARG A 506 -0.41 -14.35 13.68
CA ARG A 506 -0.55 -13.58 14.94
C ARG A 506 0.80 -13.01 15.39
N GLU A 507 1.89 -13.73 15.13
CA GLU A 507 3.25 -13.29 15.48
C GLU A 507 3.66 -12.03 14.69
N SER A 508 3.04 -11.81 13.53
CA SER A 508 3.27 -10.64 12.68
C SER A 508 2.53 -9.38 13.16
N GLU A 509 1.49 -9.51 14.00
CA GLU A 509 0.60 -8.40 14.38
C GLU A 509 1.39 -7.24 15.01
N LYS A 510 2.30 -7.55 15.95
CA LYS A 510 3.14 -6.56 16.61
C LYS A 510 4.00 -5.80 15.59
N ALA A 511 4.70 -6.51 14.71
CA ALA A 511 5.59 -5.92 13.72
C ALA A 511 4.82 -5.02 12.73
N LEU A 512 3.63 -5.45 12.30
CA LEU A 512 2.78 -4.65 11.42
C LEU A 512 2.25 -3.39 12.12
N LEU A 513 1.83 -3.48 13.39
CA LEU A 513 1.36 -2.33 14.15
C LEU A 513 2.48 -1.34 14.49
N GLU A 514 3.69 -1.82 14.84
CA GLU A 514 4.87 -0.98 15.05
C GLU A 514 5.26 -0.26 13.76
N THR A 515 5.28 -1.00 12.64
CA THR A 515 5.55 -0.42 11.32
C THR A 515 4.49 0.61 10.93
N ALA A 516 3.20 0.33 11.14
CA ALA A 516 2.12 1.26 10.88
C ALA A 516 2.22 2.52 11.75
N SER A 517 2.62 2.38 13.02
CA SER A 517 2.89 3.52 13.90
C SER A 517 4.05 4.36 13.36
N SER A 518 5.15 3.73 12.94
CA SER A 518 6.29 4.37 12.28
C SER A 518 5.87 5.10 11.00
N CYS A 519 5.04 4.49 10.14
CA CYS A 519 4.47 5.13 8.95
C CYS A 519 3.72 6.42 9.32
N LEU A 520 2.83 6.35 10.32
CA LEU A 520 2.05 7.51 10.74
C LEU A 520 2.95 8.60 11.32
N ASP A 521 3.92 8.25 12.16
CA ASP A 521 4.86 9.22 12.72
C ASP A 521 5.68 9.94 11.63
N ASN A 522 5.97 9.26 10.51
CA ASN A 522 6.61 9.84 9.32
C ASN A 522 5.65 10.47 8.31
N PHE A 523 4.34 10.48 8.60
CA PHE A 523 3.27 10.99 7.74
C PHE A 523 3.12 10.24 6.39
N GLU A 524 3.52 8.96 6.36
CA GLU A 524 3.44 8.04 5.22
C GLU A 524 2.08 7.29 5.21
N LEU A 525 1.00 7.99 4.86
CA LEU A 525 -0.37 7.49 4.96
C LEU A 525 -0.67 6.29 4.04
N LEU A 526 -0.07 6.24 2.84
CA LEU A 526 -0.29 5.11 1.93
C LEU A 526 0.44 3.85 2.42
N SER A 527 1.66 4.01 2.95
CA SER A 527 2.42 2.94 3.57
C SER A 527 1.68 2.40 4.79
N ALA A 528 1.18 3.28 5.66
CA ALA A 528 0.35 2.89 6.82
C ALA A 528 -0.86 2.04 6.38
N MET A 529 -1.60 2.51 5.37
CA MET A 529 -2.72 1.77 4.79
C MET A 529 -2.31 0.37 4.31
N ARG A 530 -1.25 0.26 3.50
CA ARG A 530 -0.81 -1.04 2.95
C ARG A 530 -0.32 -2.02 4.02
N VAL A 531 0.40 -1.53 5.03
CA VAL A 531 0.86 -2.34 6.18
C VAL A 531 -0.34 -2.89 6.95
N LEU A 532 -1.28 -2.01 7.31
CA LEU A 532 -2.48 -2.38 8.07
C LEU A 532 -3.39 -3.33 7.28
N ALA A 533 -3.50 -3.15 5.96
CA ALA A 533 -4.26 -4.05 5.10
C ALA A 533 -3.71 -5.49 5.05
N ALA A 534 -2.46 -5.71 5.45
CA ALA A 534 -1.86 -7.04 5.54
C ALA A 534 -2.26 -7.82 6.80
N GLY A 535 -2.89 -7.15 7.78
CA GLY A 535 -3.39 -7.78 9.00
C GLY A 535 -4.82 -8.33 8.89
N ASP A 536 -5.40 -8.56 10.06
CA ASP A 536 -6.77 -9.03 10.28
C ASP A 536 -7.83 -7.93 10.01
N ALA A 537 -9.10 -8.22 10.28
CA ALA A 537 -10.23 -7.30 10.06
C ALA A 537 -10.10 -6.00 10.85
N ASP A 538 -9.61 -6.06 12.10
CA ASP A 538 -9.40 -4.88 12.93
C ASP A 538 -8.34 -3.96 12.32
N MET A 539 -7.22 -4.52 11.89
CA MET A 539 -6.18 -3.78 11.18
C MET A 539 -6.67 -3.24 9.84
N ARG A 540 -7.50 -3.99 9.11
CA ARG A 540 -8.14 -3.50 7.87
C ARG A 540 -9.01 -2.28 8.14
N SER A 541 -9.80 -2.24 9.21
CA SER A 541 -10.55 -1.01 9.57
C SER A 541 -9.62 0.19 9.78
N LEU A 542 -8.47 -0.01 10.42
CA LEU A 542 -7.45 1.05 10.56
C LEU A 542 -6.81 1.44 9.22
N SER A 543 -6.67 0.51 8.29
CA SER A 543 -6.24 0.79 6.91
C SER A 543 -7.25 1.71 6.20
N GLU A 544 -8.55 1.48 6.37
CA GLU A 544 -9.60 2.34 5.80
C GLU A 544 -9.55 3.76 6.39
N ASP A 545 -9.32 3.87 7.70
CA ASP A 545 -9.10 5.17 8.36
C ASP A 545 -7.90 5.90 7.70
N CYS A 546 -6.78 5.20 7.46
CA CYS A 546 -5.59 5.76 6.80
C CYS A 546 -5.87 6.20 5.35
N GLU A 547 -6.67 5.43 4.60
CA GLU A 547 -7.09 5.80 3.25
C GLU A 547 -7.98 7.06 3.25
N CYS A 548 -8.93 7.16 4.17
CA CYS A 548 -9.77 8.35 4.35
C CYS A 548 -8.92 9.58 4.68
N LEU A 549 -7.96 9.45 5.59
CA LEU A 549 -7.02 10.50 5.95
C LEU A 549 -6.18 10.94 4.74
N ARG A 550 -5.63 9.98 3.98
CA ARG A 550 -4.86 10.24 2.74
C ARG A 550 -5.69 11.03 1.74
N ASN A 551 -6.91 10.57 1.45
CA ASN A 551 -7.79 11.20 0.46
C ASN A 551 -8.20 12.61 0.92
N GLY A 552 -8.47 12.82 2.21
CA GLY A 552 -8.75 14.15 2.76
C GLY A 552 -7.56 15.10 2.63
N TYR A 553 -6.37 14.65 3.00
CA TYR A 553 -5.13 15.40 2.87
C TYR A 553 -4.84 15.79 1.41
N LEU A 554 -4.91 14.84 0.48
CA LEU A 554 -4.62 15.09 -0.95
C LEU A 554 -5.61 16.06 -1.59
N ARG A 555 -6.89 16.04 -1.19
CA ARG A 555 -7.89 17.03 -1.63
C ARG A 555 -7.53 18.43 -1.14
N ALA A 556 -7.17 18.57 0.14
CA ALA A 556 -6.79 19.86 0.71
C ALA A 556 -5.47 20.40 0.10
N TYR A 557 -4.50 19.53 -0.14
CA TYR A 557 -3.21 19.88 -0.73
C TYR A 557 -3.35 20.42 -2.16
N ASN A 558 -4.17 19.75 -2.97
CA ASN A 558 -4.37 20.07 -4.38
C ASN A 558 -5.53 21.04 -4.65
N ALA A 559 -6.16 21.57 -3.59
CA ALA A 559 -7.22 22.55 -3.71
C ALA A 559 -6.72 23.82 -4.42
N LYS A 560 -7.51 24.30 -5.38
CA LYS A 560 -7.21 25.59 -6.02
C LYS A 560 -7.29 26.71 -4.99
N ASN A 561 -6.58 27.82 -5.21
CA ASN A 561 -6.58 28.94 -4.26
C ASN A 561 -8.00 29.46 -3.92
N THR A 562 -8.94 29.38 -4.86
CA THR A 562 -10.36 29.75 -4.65
C THR A 562 -11.15 28.76 -3.80
N GLU A 563 -10.65 27.53 -3.62
CA GLU A 563 -11.30 26.43 -2.92
C GLU A 563 -10.61 26.13 -1.56
N LYS A 564 -9.49 26.79 -1.23
CA LYS A 564 -8.73 26.52 0.00
C LYS A 564 -9.52 26.78 1.28
N ASP A 565 -10.40 27.78 1.26
CA ASP A 565 -11.28 28.06 2.41
C ASP A 565 -12.25 26.88 2.67
N LEU A 566 -12.65 26.10 1.66
CA LEU A 566 -13.47 24.88 1.84
C LEU A 566 -12.71 23.74 2.53
N HIS A 567 -11.38 23.78 2.51
CA HIS A 567 -10.52 22.75 3.08
C HIS A 567 -9.78 23.24 4.33
N ILE A 568 -10.13 24.41 4.86
CA ILE A 568 -9.40 25.06 5.96
C ILE A 568 -9.34 24.22 7.22
N GLU A 569 -10.40 23.46 7.53
CA GLU A 569 -10.45 22.54 8.69
C GLU A 569 -9.44 21.39 8.52
N THR A 570 -9.35 20.82 7.31
CA THR A 570 -8.36 19.78 7.01
C THR A 570 -6.94 20.34 7.04
N ILE A 571 -6.72 21.53 6.47
CA ILE A 571 -5.43 22.22 6.50
C ILE A 571 -5.01 22.49 7.94
N LEU A 572 -5.91 23.02 8.77
CA LEU A 572 -5.65 23.26 10.20
C LEU A 572 -5.33 21.95 10.92
N GLY A 573 -6.12 20.90 10.70
CA GLY A 573 -5.89 19.58 11.29
C GLY A 573 -4.52 18.99 10.92
N VAL A 574 -4.11 19.13 9.66
CA VAL A 574 -2.77 18.72 9.19
C VAL A 574 -1.68 19.53 9.86
N LEU A 575 -1.79 20.86 9.91
CA LEU A 575 -0.80 21.72 10.58
C LEU A 575 -0.65 21.38 12.07
N GLU A 576 -1.76 21.16 12.76
CA GLU A 576 -1.75 20.77 14.17
C GLU A 576 -1.12 19.40 14.38
N MET A 577 -1.40 18.43 13.50
CA MET A 577 -0.75 17.12 13.57
C MET A 577 0.74 17.19 13.26
N VAL A 578 1.15 17.95 12.24
CA VAL A 578 2.57 18.16 11.93
C VAL A 578 3.28 18.81 13.12
N LYS A 579 2.67 19.79 13.79
CA LYS A 579 3.21 20.39 15.02
C LYS A 579 3.38 19.36 16.15
N GLU A 580 2.41 18.47 16.35
CA GLU A 580 2.49 17.41 17.34
C GLU A 580 3.65 16.46 17.04
N LEU A 581 3.74 15.99 15.79
CA LEU A 581 4.84 15.14 15.31
C LEU A 581 6.20 15.84 15.45
N TRP A 582 6.28 17.13 15.16
CA TRP A 582 7.50 17.93 15.28
C TRP A 582 8.07 17.93 16.70
N SER A 583 7.20 17.81 17.70
CA SER A 583 7.57 17.74 19.11
C SER A 583 8.09 16.35 19.53
N SER A 584 7.98 15.35 18.66
CA SER A 584 8.53 14.02 18.92
C SER A 584 10.05 14.01 18.77
N GLN A 585 10.73 13.42 19.75
CA GLN A 585 12.17 13.19 19.70
C GLN A 585 12.57 12.13 18.66
N SER A 586 11.64 11.22 18.30
CA SER A 586 11.88 10.17 17.31
C SER A 586 11.80 10.66 15.86
N LEU A 587 11.31 11.89 15.63
CA LEU A 587 11.13 12.41 14.27
C LEU A 587 12.49 12.77 13.65
N GLY A 588 12.85 12.06 12.58
CA GLY A 588 14.09 12.27 11.83
C GLY A 588 14.20 13.66 11.21
N ALA A 589 15.43 14.16 11.06
CA ALA A 589 15.71 15.43 10.41
C ALA A 589 15.32 15.39 8.92
N ASP A 590 15.48 14.25 8.25
CA ASP A 590 15.01 14.03 6.88
C ASP A 590 13.48 14.16 6.78
N THR A 591 12.75 13.57 7.73
CA THR A 591 11.29 13.59 7.80
C THR A 591 10.81 15.00 8.10
N ARG A 592 11.47 15.72 9.02
CA ARG A 592 11.22 17.16 9.25
C ARG A 592 11.37 17.98 7.97
N VAL A 593 12.41 17.70 7.17
CA VAL A 593 12.57 18.37 5.86
C VAL A 593 11.40 18.05 4.93
N ARG A 594 10.98 16.79 4.79
CA ARG A 594 9.83 16.40 3.96
C ARG A 594 8.55 17.10 4.41
N LEU A 595 8.27 17.11 5.71
CA LEU A 595 7.12 17.79 6.30
C LEU A 595 7.16 19.30 6.05
N ALA A 596 8.34 19.93 6.13
CA ALA A 596 8.50 21.34 5.78
C ALA A 596 8.20 21.61 4.31
N VAL A 597 8.62 20.69 3.42
CA VAL A 597 8.29 20.77 2.00
C VAL A 597 6.78 20.66 1.77
N MET A 598 6.14 19.65 2.36
CA MET A 598 4.70 19.41 2.24
C MET A 598 3.88 20.59 2.76
N VAL A 599 4.17 21.09 3.96
CA VAL A 599 3.44 22.24 4.53
C VAL A 599 3.65 23.49 3.68
N GLY A 600 4.87 23.76 3.21
CA GLY A 600 5.15 24.93 2.39
C GLY A 600 4.45 24.94 1.03
N GLU A 601 4.20 23.77 0.45
CA GLU A 601 3.43 23.63 -0.80
C GLU A 601 1.93 23.64 -0.55
N MET A 602 1.43 22.96 0.48
CA MET A 602 0.02 23.02 0.88
C MET A 602 -0.43 24.46 1.15
N LEU A 603 0.43 25.26 1.78
CA LEU A 603 0.17 26.66 2.13
C LEU A 603 0.50 27.66 1.00
N LYS A 604 0.90 27.19 -0.19
CA LYS A 604 1.20 28.05 -1.34
C LYS A 604 -0.01 28.88 -1.74
N HIS A 605 0.14 30.20 -1.84
CA HIS A 605 -0.89 31.11 -2.33
C HIS A 605 -0.28 32.15 -3.28
N SER A 606 -1.10 33.04 -3.83
CA SER A 606 -0.68 34.06 -4.80
C SER A 606 0.53 34.87 -4.33
N PRO A 607 1.46 35.23 -5.22
CA PRO A 607 2.71 35.89 -4.85
C PRO A 607 2.44 37.25 -4.18
N VAL A 608 2.74 37.33 -2.89
CA VAL A 608 2.81 38.60 -2.15
C VAL A 608 4.15 39.24 -2.42
N SER A 609 4.19 40.57 -2.63
CA SER A 609 5.47 41.25 -2.85
C SER A 609 6.36 41.13 -1.61
N LYS A 610 7.66 40.83 -1.81
CA LYS A 610 8.62 40.63 -0.71
C LYS A 610 8.63 41.80 0.30
N LYS A 611 8.56 43.04 -0.21
CA LYS A 611 8.49 44.26 0.62
C LYS A 611 7.21 44.31 1.49
N LYS A 612 6.09 43.78 0.98
CA LYS A 612 4.82 43.73 1.71
C LYS A 612 4.83 42.63 2.78
N VAL A 613 5.47 41.49 2.50
CA VAL A 613 5.71 40.41 3.48
C VAL A 613 6.51 40.91 4.67
N ASP A 614 7.68 41.53 4.42
CA ASP A 614 8.55 42.02 5.50
C ASP A 614 7.87 43.14 6.31
N ALA A 615 7.07 44.01 5.67
CA ALA A 615 6.33 45.07 6.35
C ALA A 615 5.17 44.55 7.23
N ILE A 616 4.52 43.45 6.84
CA ILE A 616 3.44 42.83 7.62
C ILE A 616 4.03 42.09 8.82
N LEU A 617 5.08 41.29 8.61
CA LEU A 617 5.68 40.46 9.65
C LEU A 617 6.48 41.26 10.67
N ASN A 618 7.03 42.43 10.29
CA ASN A 618 7.69 43.36 11.22
C ASN A 618 6.74 44.36 11.87
N ARG A 619 5.42 44.22 11.68
CA ARG A 619 4.47 45.08 12.38
C ARG A 619 4.54 44.72 13.87
N PRO A 620 4.75 45.68 14.78
CA PRO A 620 4.68 45.39 16.20
C PRO A 620 3.30 44.81 16.51
N LEU A 621 3.29 43.59 17.07
CA LEU A 621 2.10 42.99 17.67
C LEU A 621 1.49 44.05 18.59
N LEU A 622 0.23 44.43 18.36
CA LEU A 622 -0.45 45.41 19.19
C LEU A 622 -0.69 44.82 20.58
N GLY A 623 0.35 44.85 21.41
CA GLY A 623 0.23 44.86 22.86
C GLY A 623 -0.25 46.23 23.28
N SER A 624 -1.34 46.24 24.03
CA SER A 624 -1.92 47.36 24.76
C SER A 624 -0.90 48.46 25.15
N GLN A 625 -0.93 49.60 24.47
CA GLN A 625 -0.90 50.95 25.04
C GLN A 625 -0.74 52.03 23.94
N SER A 626 -1.56 53.06 24.09
CA SER A 626 -1.50 54.34 23.40
C SER A 626 -0.09 54.94 23.34
N GLN A 627 0.43 55.26 22.15
CA GLN A 627 1.14 56.54 21.91
C GLN A 627 1.47 56.80 20.43
N ARG A 628 0.77 57.80 19.87
CA ARG A 628 1.20 58.80 18.89
C ARG A 628 2.29 58.40 17.87
N PHE A 629 1.86 57.93 16.69
CA PHE A 629 2.62 58.14 15.46
C PHE A 629 2.27 59.49 14.85
N GLY A 630 3.29 60.35 14.74
CA GLY A 630 3.22 61.64 14.07
C GLY A 630 2.81 61.50 12.60
N LYS A 631 2.00 62.47 12.16
CA LYS A 631 1.52 62.64 10.79
C LYS A 631 2.66 62.57 9.77
N ARG A 632 2.74 61.48 9.00
CA ARG A 632 3.04 61.48 7.55
C ARG A 632 3.02 60.07 6.97
N ALA A 633 2.07 59.88 6.06
CA ALA A 633 1.88 58.84 5.05
C ALA A 633 0.48 58.23 5.21
N SER A 634 -0.34 58.40 4.17
CA SER A 634 -1.70 57.92 4.08
C SER A 634 -1.75 56.39 4.14
N HIS A 635 -1.79 55.83 5.35
CA HIS A 635 -2.26 54.47 5.53
C HIS A 635 -3.78 54.51 5.42
N LYS A 636 -4.30 53.99 4.30
CA LYS A 636 -5.66 53.46 4.23
C LYS A 636 -5.79 52.55 5.45
N CYS A 637 -6.57 52.98 6.44
CA CYS A 637 -6.76 52.26 7.68
C CYS A 637 -7.23 50.85 7.30
N LEU A 638 -6.43 49.81 7.59
CA LEU A 638 -6.90 48.43 7.49
C LEU A 638 -7.99 48.33 8.55
N SER A 639 -9.25 48.28 8.10
CA SER A 639 -10.39 48.72 8.92
C SER A 639 -11.05 47.58 9.68
N SER A 640 -10.64 46.33 9.43
CA SER A 640 -11.17 45.15 10.12
C SER A 640 -10.06 44.22 10.61
N LEU A 641 -10.34 43.52 11.73
CA LEU A 641 -9.49 42.45 12.27
C LEU A 641 -9.27 41.32 11.23
N ASP A 642 -10.25 41.09 10.37
CA ASP A 642 -10.21 40.10 9.30
C ASP A 642 -9.20 40.45 8.18
N GLU A 643 -9.15 41.73 7.75
CA GLU A 643 -8.15 42.19 6.77
C GLU A 643 -6.72 42.04 7.31
N LEU A 644 -6.52 42.31 8.60
CA LEU A 644 -5.24 42.19 9.27
C LEU A 644 -4.78 40.73 9.40
N THR A 645 -5.68 39.86 9.86
CA THR A 645 -5.42 38.42 10.01
C THR A 645 -5.14 37.78 8.65
N SER A 646 -5.89 38.16 7.63
CA SER A 646 -5.67 37.72 6.25
C SER A 646 -4.30 38.14 5.71
N LEU A 647 -3.84 39.36 6.00
CA LEU A 647 -2.52 39.83 5.61
C LEU A 647 -1.40 39.09 6.35
N GLU A 648 -1.56 38.84 7.65
CA GLU A 648 -0.63 38.04 8.45
C GLU A 648 -0.50 36.61 7.91
N ILE A 649 -1.63 35.92 7.68
CA ILE A 649 -1.66 34.58 7.08
C ILE A 649 -0.90 34.56 5.76
N ASN A 650 -1.15 35.53 4.87
CA ASN A 650 -0.44 35.63 3.58
C ASN A 650 1.09 35.84 3.79
N GLY A 651 1.49 36.63 4.79
CA GLY A 651 2.89 36.82 5.17
C GLY A 651 3.53 35.52 5.64
N LEU A 652 2.87 34.78 6.54
CA LEU A 652 3.35 33.50 7.08
C LEU A 652 3.44 32.42 6.00
N GLN A 653 2.44 32.32 5.13
CA GLN A 653 2.47 31.41 3.98
C GLN A 653 3.67 31.68 3.06
N CYS A 654 4.08 32.95 2.90
CA CYS A 654 5.31 33.28 2.18
C CYS A 654 6.58 32.81 2.91
N LEU A 655 6.63 32.90 4.24
CA LEU A 655 7.76 32.34 5.02
C LEU A 655 7.88 30.83 4.82
N PHE A 656 6.79 30.08 4.88
CA PHE A 656 6.83 28.64 4.61
C PHE A 656 7.37 28.31 3.21
N GLN A 657 6.97 29.06 2.19
CA GLN A 657 7.52 28.93 0.83
C GLN A 657 9.03 29.20 0.77
N LEU A 658 9.51 30.18 1.53
CA LEU A 658 10.94 30.51 1.59
C LEU A 658 11.73 29.46 2.34
N VAL A 659 11.20 28.93 3.45
CA VAL A 659 11.80 27.81 4.19
C VAL A 659 11.89 26.59 3.28
N ARG A 660 10.80 26.23 2.60
CA ARG A 660 10.74 25.14 1.61
C ARG A 660 11.85 25.21 0.56
N ASN A 661 12.21 26.41 0.11
CA ASN A 661 13.27 26.60 -0.90
C ASN A 661 14.70 26.50 -0.35
N ARG A 662 14.87 26.35 0.97
CA ARG A 662 16.19 26.35 1.63
C ARG A 662 16.59 25.00 2.21
N VAL A 663 15.68 24.05 2.26
CA VAL A 663 15.94 22.75 2.89
C VAL A 663 16.64 21.75 1.96
N ALA A 664 17.37 20.80 2.56
CA ALA A 664 18.27 19.83 1.91
C ALA A 664 17.67 18.99 0.75
N PHE A 665 16.37 18.68 0.77
CA PHE A 665 15.71 17.92 -0.30
C PHE A 665 15.05 18.76 -1.39
N ALA A 666 15.12 20.08 -1.27
CA ALA A 666 14.53 21.01 -2.23
C ALA A 666 15.62 21.70 -3.05
N HIS A 667 16.08 22.84 -2.55
CA HIS A 667 16.87 23.81 -3.29
C HIS A 667 18.04 24.37 -2.46
N GLY A 668 18.14 23.98 -1.18
CA GLY A 668 19.18 24.44 -0.28
C GLY A 668 19.80 23.29 0.51
N GLU A 669 20.49 23.65 1.58
CA GLU A 669 21.33 22.75 2.39
C GLU A 669 20.90 22.69 3.86
N PHE A 670 19.88 23.46 4.24
CA PHE A 670 19.50 23.62 5.64
C PHE A 670 18.58 22.51 6.14
N THR A 671 18.60 22.28 7.45
CA THR A 671 17.45 21.70 8.16
C THR A 671 16.27 22.68 8.14
N ALA A 672 15.05 22.22 8.41
CA ALA A 672 13.89 23.10 8.48
C ALA A 672 14.06 24.24 9.51
N ASP A 673 14.57 23.93 10.71
CA ASP A 673 14.85 24.95 11.73
C ASP A 673 16.01 25.87 11.32
N GLY A 674 17.07 25.32 10.73
CA GLY A 674 18.18 26.12 10.20
C GLY A 674 17.74 27.11 9.12
N ALA A 675 16.81 26.69 8.25
CA ALA A 675 16.23 27.55 7.22
C ALA A 675 15.41 28.70 7.83
N VAL A 676 14.66 28.46 8.89
CA VAL A 676 13.93 29.50 9.63
C VAL A 676 14.92 30.49 10.27
N LYS A 677 15.92 30.00 11.01
CA LYS A 677 16.95 30.85 11.65
C LYS A 677 17.67 31.74 10.64
N ALA A 678 18.06 31.17 9.50
CA ALA A 678 18.69 31.92 8.41
C ALA A 678 17.76 33.01 7.87
N LEU A 679 16.48 32.69 7.63
CA LEU A 679 15.49 33.65 7.15
C LEU A 679 15.22 34.78 8.14
N MET A 680 15.08 34.47 9.44
CA MET A 680 14.86 35.49 10.48
C MET A 680 16.02 36.49 10.50
N LYS A 681 17.26 35.99 10.46
CA LYS A 681 18.47 36.81 10.46
C LYS A 681 18.61 37.67 9.20
N GLU A 682 18.45 37.08 8.02
CA GLU A 682 18.62 37.76 6.74
C GLU A 682 17.58 38.86 6.51
N ARG A 683 16.33 38.60 6.89
CA ARG A 683 15.20 39.53 6.70
C ARG A 683 14.98 40.46 7.89
N ARG A 684 15.77 40.32 8.96
CA ARG A 684 15.66 41.08 10.21
C ARG A 684 14.23 41.03 10.78
N LEU A 685 13.62 39.84 10.76
CA LEU A 685 12.27 39.64 11.27
C LEU A 685 12.30 39.61 12.80
N ALA A 686 11.46 40.41 13.45
CA ALA A 686 11.34 40.48 14.89
C ALA A 686 10.17 39.63 15.42
N LEU A 687 10.14 38.35 15.02
CA LEU A 687 9.17 37.38 15.52
C LEU A 687 9.67 36.76 16.82
N ASP A 688 8.75 36.25 17.64
CA ASP A 688 9.00 35.68 18.97
C ASP A 688 9.51 34.24 18.94
N PHE A 689 9.77 33.70 17.75
CA PHE A 689 10.30 32.36 17.51
C PHE A 689 11.46 32.37 16.51
N ASP A 690 12.33 31.36 16.61
CA ASP A 690 13.47 31.15 15.69
C ASP A 690 13.50 29.75 15.07
N ASP A 691 12.48 28.93 15.25
CA ASP A 691 12.40 27.54 14.76
C ASP A 691 11.14 27.28 13.92
N TYR A 692 11.07 26.11 13.28
CA TYR A 692 9.94 25.75 12.42
C TYR A 692 8.66 25.48 13.23
N LYS A 693 8.79 25.00 14.46
CA LYS A 693 7.64 24.76 15.34
C LYS A 693 6.93 26.06 15.71
N GLY A 694 7.67 27.11 16.09
CA GLY A 694 7.09 28.42 16.35
C GLY A 694 6.41 29.02 15.11
N LEU A 695 6.97 28.79 13.92
CA LEU A 695 6.34 29.18 12.66
C LEU A 695 4.98 28.47 12.44
N LEU A 696 4.90 27.16 12.74
CA LEU A 696 3.64 26.40 12.71
C LEU A 696 2.64 26.94 13.75
N GLU A 697 3.08 27.20 14.98
CA GLU A 697 2.23 27.71 16.05
C GLU A 697 1.60 29.05 15.69
N LYS A 698 2.38 29.97 15.13
CA LYS A 698 1.89 31.26 14.69
C LYS A 698 0.85 31.13 13.58
N MET A 699 1.09 30.26 12.59
CA MET A 699 0.14 30.03 11.50
C MET A 699 -1.17 29.41 11.99
N ILE A 700 -1.09 28.43 12.90
CA ILE A 700 -2.26 27.79 13.50
C ILE A 700 -3.08 28.83 14.27
N GLU A 701 -2.43 29.69 15.05
CA GLU A 701 -3.08 30.79 15.78
C GLU A 701 -3.82 31.73 14.82
N SER A 702 -3.16 32.22 13.77
CA SER A 702 -3.77 33.15 12.81
C SER A 702 -4.95 32.51 12.06
N ILE A 703 -4.86 31.22 11.67
CA ILE A 703 -6.00 30.51 11.05
C ILE A 703 -7.18 30.41 12.03
N LYS A 704 -6.95 30.06 13.30
CA LYS A 704 -8.01 29.97 14.31
C LYS A 704 -8.70 31.31 14.56
N ILE A 705 -7.94 32.41 14.57
CA ILE A 705 -8.51 33.76 14.69
C ILE A 705 -9.41 34.06 13.49
N ARG A 706 -8.98 33.73 12.27
CA ARG A 706 -9.79 33.88 11.05
C ARG A 706 -11.09 33.07 11.12
N LEU A 707 -11.02 31.81 11.55
CA LEU A 707 -12.21 30.95 11.68
C LEU A 707 -13.22 31.50 12.67
N LYS A 708 -12.77 31.97 13.85
CA LYS A 708 -13.65 32.63 14.83
C LYS A 708 -14.29 33.92 14.32
N GLY A 709 -13.64 34.61 13.39
CA GLY A 709 -14.19 35.81 12.73
C GLY A 709 -15.22 35.51 11.64
N LEU A 710 -15.26 34.28 11.12
CA LEU A 710 -16.19 33.81 10.08
C LEU A 710 -17.49 33.21 10.64
N ASP A 711 -17.60 33.02 11.96
CA ASP A 711 -18.84 32.68 12.68
C ASP A 711 -19.53 33.94 13.29
N PRO A 712 -20.21 34.80 12.51
CA PRO A 712 -21.23 35.67 13.06
C PRO A 712 -22.62 35.05 12.80
N VAL A 713 -23.41 34.92 13.87
CA VAL A 713 -24.84 34.52 13.92
C VAL A 713 -25.12 33.07 14.32
N SER A 714 -25.17 32.82 15.63
CA SER A 714 -26.29 32.11 16.27
C SER A 714 -26.25 32.30 17.80
N GLU A 715 -26.44 33.54 18.26
CA GLU A 715 -26.98 33.79 19.60
C GLU A 715 -28.45 34.19 19.46
N SER A 716 -29.32 33.19 19.40
CA SER A 716 -30.71 33.30 19.86
C SER A 716 -31.25 31.91 20.15
N GLN A 717 -31.44 31.67 21.45
CA GLN A 717 -32.29 30.67 22.13
C GLN A 717 -33.08 29.69 21.23
N ASP A 718 -32.89 28.39 21.44
CA ASP A 718 -33.95 27.55 22.02
C ASP A 718 -33.36 26.25 22.62
N GLU A 719 -33.79 25.93 23.84
CA GLU A 719 -33.54 24.66 24.52
C GLU A 719 -34.42 23.58 23.86
N THR A 720 -33.89 22.82 22.92
CA THR A 720 -34.36 21.45 22.68
C THR A 720 -33.18 20.54 22.37
N THR A 721 -32.99 19.56 23.26
CA THR A 721 -32.13 18.40 23.08
C THR A 721 -32.49 17.66 21.79
N ASP A 722 -31.61 17.70 20.81
CA ASP A 722 -31.57 16.71 19.74
C ASP A 722 -30.10 16.36 19.43
N GLU A 723 -29.74 15.12 19.78
CA GLU A 723 -28.49 14.47 19.38
C GLU A 723 -28.52 14.21 17.87
N SER A 724 -28.13 15.17 17.03
CA SER A 724 -27.69 14.91 15.66
C SER A 724 -27.21 16.18 14.94
N SER A 725 -26.02 16.67 15.28
CA SER A 725 -25.21 17.46 14.34
C SER A 725 -23.78 17.61 14.83
N GLU A 726 -22.92 16.64 14.51
CA GLU A 726 -21.46 16.83 14.58
C GLU A 726 -21.03 17.79 13.46
N THR A 727 -20.79 19.05 13.80
CA THR A 727 -20.29 20.09 12.89
C THR A 727 -18.76 20.17 12.90
N GLY A 728 -18.16 19.84 11.75
CA GLY A 728 -17.05 20.58 11.11
C GLY A 728 -15.64 20.41 11.66
N LEU A 729 -15.33 20.98 12.83
CA LEU A 729 -13.94 21.38 13.14
C LEU A 729 -12.98 20.22 13.47
N ASP A 730 -13.50 19.04 13.80
CA ASP A 730 -12.75 17.94 14.44
C ASP A 730 -12.45 16.73 13.54
N SER A 731 -12.97 16.63 12.32
CA SER A 731 -13.00 15.32 11.63
C SER A 731 -11.63 14.73 11.26
N TRP A 732 -10.72 15.49 10.64
CA TRP A 732 -9.46 14.93 10.11
C TRP A 732 -8.45 14.63 11.22
N LYS A 733 -8.16 15.62 12.08
CA LYS A 733 -7.21 15.47 13.18
C LYS A 733 -7.68 14.43 14.20
N SER A 734 -8.96 14.47 14.59
CA SER A 734 -9.52 13.50 15.53
C SER A 734 -9.41 12.08 14.97
N THR A 735 -9.72 11.87 13.69
CA THR A 735 -9.52 10.57 13.03
C THR A 735 -8.07 10.14 13.09
N TYR A 736 -7.12 11.00 12.72
CA TYR A 736 -5.69 10.68 12.76
C TYR A 736 -5.21 10.30 14.17
N GLN A 737 -5.59 11.06 15.19
CA GLN A 737 -5.25 10.77 16.59
C GLN A 737 -5.94 9.50 17.10
N LYS A 738 -7.21 9.27 16.72
CA LYS A 738 -7.97 8.07 17.06
C LYS A 738 -7.30 6.83 16.47
N THR A 739 -6.90 6.86 15.20
CA THR A 739 -6.17 5.77 14.54
C THR A 739 -4.85 5.49 15.26
N ARG A 740 -4.02 6.51 15.54
CA ARG A 740 -2.76 6.34 16.31
C ARG A 740 -3.01 5.77 17.71
N ARG A 741 -4.07 6.23 18.41
CA ARG A 741 -4.43 5.73 19.74
C ARG A 741 -4.87 4.26 19.69
N LYS A 742 -5.70 3.87 18.72
CA LYS A 742 -6.12 2.47 18.54
C LYS A 742 -4.91 1.56 18.31
N ILE A 743 -3.97 1.97 17.45
CA ILE A 743 -2.71 1.22 17.20
C ILE A 743 -1.90 1.07 18.49
N ARG A 744 -1.65 2.17 19.23
CA ARG A 744 -0.89 2.11 20.49
C ARG A 744 -1.56 1.27 21.57
N ASN A 745 -2.90 1.32 21.66
CA ASN A 745 -3.65 0.50 22.60
C ASN A 745 -3.49 -0.99 22.29
N LYS A 746 -3.56 -1.38 21.00
CA LYS A 746 -3.29 -2.77 20.56
C LYS A 746 -1.85 -3.19 20.87
N LEU A 747 -0.85 -2.35 20.56
CA LEU A 747 0.55 -2.62 20.89
C LEU A 747 0.79 -2.82 22.39
N SER A 748 0.14 -2.01 23.22
CA SER A 748 0.22 -2.12 24.68
C SER A 748 -0.42 -3.42 25.18
N ALA A 749 -1.52 -3.86 24.56
CA ALA A 749 -2.15 -5.13 24.87
C ALA A 749 -1.25 -6.33 24.51
N LEU A 750 -0.56 -6.29 23.37
CA LEU A 750 0.37 -7.33 22.93
C LEU A 750 1.64 -7.40 23.78
N SER A 751 2.03 -6.29 24.41
CA SER A 751 3.22 -6.21 25.28
C SER A 751 2.92 -6.58 26.74
N SER A 752 1.65 -6.78 27.10
CA SER A 752 1.24 -7.12 28.46
C SER A 752 1.35 -8.64 28.68
N PRO A 753 2.12 -9.11 29.68
CA PRO A 753 2.39 -10.54 29.89
C PRO A 753 1.19 -11.38 30.37
N SER A 754 0.00 -10.80 30.52
CA SER A 754 -1.19 -11.48 31.08
C SER A 754 -2.19 -12.05 30.05
N LYS A 755 -1.85 -12.01 28.75
CA LYS A 755 -2.67 -12.58 27.67
C LYS A 755 -1.83 -13.26 26.57
N ARG A 756 -0.83 -14.02 26.97
CA ARG A 756 -0.24 -15.06 26.11
C ARG A 756 -0.67 -16.40 26.63
#